data_AF-A0A954TTN2-F1
#
_entry.id   AF-A0A954TTN2-F1
#
_cell.length_a   1.000
_cell.length_b   1.000
_cell.length_c   1.000
_cell.angle_alpha   90.00
_cell.angle_beta   90.00
_cell.angle_gamma   90.00
#
_symmetry.space_group_name_H-M   'P 1'
#
loop_
_entity.id
_entity.type
_entity.pdbx_description
1 polymer ?
#
loop_
_entity_poly.entity_id
_entity_poly.type
_entity_poly.pdbx_seq_one_letter_code
_entity_poly.pdbx_strand_id
1 'polypeptide(L)'
;MKTAARLLCGTLLATITARCMAESIWVEGEAAQTKQITRHDWYDSVKKDVLSGQEWLSHFDAGKPGMATYDIEAAKSGTYQLWVRANHVKSSLSYRLDDGEWQSVATDKNQRGAMNIARDNKPDLRFIAWVSGGAVELTPGAHRIEFRMDSGPQNHGAIDCFCLTTDNWVPSGTQKPSSQPREAGPSDWFPVVLAEDPLSPESAIDISHLIEAPAGKQGFLKADADRLRFELAKQPSKFWAINASPNTLAVDQMQHAAKWYRKHGINLVRQHTLIDAVGLLDRQGEFDPKRLDHYDRWFAALKEQGVYSTWSVIYPHHGPFLQKHDGYDAKLFAELDQADKQHDGNRQAIVVNDFINLDRDLQNIALRYFDHLLKHKNPYTGLMYKDDPALAVLEFQNESNVYFHTLNGLRSGEFPLFAGKMRRAFFAFMQTKYGTKAKAGVAWGNRWDRDDKWEAGELGLMAAYHWGSDGPLHEFSGQNQRAGDYIEFLTKLQRDYYVRREQEVRQLGFKAVTVTTAWKSGGPAASMANLVADSAGGMIDRHNYYGGGAGGHVITEGDVITSTHLSEPGRGLLSLGLFQVENKPFCVSEWSMLPPSPYKAEAAPLFAFYGMGLQGWDAVYHFACNSPHMGDGWPSLRKYVTETPHYIGQFPALAFAIYNGHIQEGDVVAARELAKEDVFAGKDVLGQSLAGGGWDAKELTGRLTTSPATLAIGRVTIGFRKQSQTKASDLATYQDETSKVLTSTTNELAWRYGDRRVEVRSPKTQAVIGFTSGAPIRLPGVQAKIKTPFVSLIFTPLDDEPLVTSRHILITALARDKQTGTEFNADGSKLIKTGGPPLLLEPVEASLLIAGSAPLRISPLDGYGARKREQVPVAADGSFEIDGRYQAYYYEVER
;
A
#
# COMPACT_ATOMS: atom_id res chain seq x y z
N MET A 1 84.52 27.94 -3.50
CA MET A 1 83.19 27.38 -3.86
C MET A 1 82.72 26.58 -2.65
N LYS A 2 81.79 27.08 -1.81
CA LYS A 2 80.33 26.78 -1.84
C LYS A 2 80.09 25.29 -2.16
N THR A 3 79.51 24.45 -1.31
CA THR A 3 78.20 24.64 -0.65
C THR A 3 78.02 23.67 0.53
N ALA A 4 77.27 24.13 1.53
CA ALA A 4 76.96 23.46 2.79
C ALA A 4 75.77 22.49 2.70
N ALA A 5 75.80 21.49 3.57
CA ALA A 5 74.69 20.60 3.89
C ALA A 5 73.55 21.33 4.61
N ARG A 6 72.29 21.00 4.29
CA ARG A 6 71.12 21.34 5.11
C ARG A 6 70.24 20.11 5.28
N LEU A 7 70.20 19.64 6.53
CA LEU A 7 69.13 18.83 7.12
C LEU A 7 67.81 19.61 7.00
N LEU A 8 66.77 19.02 6.43
CA LEU A 8 65.40 19.50 6.60
C LEU A 8 64.70 18.62 7.63
N CYS A 9 64.49 19.18 8.82
CA CYS A 9 63.55 18.67 9.82
C CYS A 9 62.14 19.08 9.35
N GLY A 10 61.35 18.13 8.86
CA GLY A 10 59.95 18.34 8.52
C GLY A 10 59.08 18.26 9.79
N THR A 11 58.63 19.42 10.27
CA THR A 11 57.58 19.53 11.29
C THR A 11 56.26 19.01 10.72
N LEU A 12 55.77 17.91 11.28
CA LEU A 12 54.41 17.41 11.06
C LEU A 12 53.43 18.44 11.67
N LEU A 13 52.82 19.29 10.84
CA LEU A 13 51.59 19.99 11.25
C LEU A 13 50.46 18.96 11.26
N ALA A 14 50.09 18.51 12.45
CA ALA A 14 48.80 17.89 12.67
C ALA A 14 47.73 18.96 12.40
N THR A 15 47.13 18.95 11.22
CA THR A 15 45.87 19.66 10.96
C THR A 15 44.80 19.01 11.81
N ILE A 16 44.58 19.56 13.01
CA ILE A 16 43.35 19.38 13.76
C ILE A 16 42.27 20.03 12.91
N THR A 17 41.57 19.24 12.10
CA THR A 17 40.28 19.65 11.54
C THR A 17 39.37 19.87 12.74
N ALA A 18 39.19 21.13 13.14
CA ALA A 18 38.18 21.51 14.10
C ALA A 18 36.85 20.94 13.62
N ARG A 19 36.24 20.04 14.41
CA ARG A 19 34.85 19.66 14.22
C ARG A 19 34.04 20.95 14.29
N CYS A 20 33.50 21.45 13.17
CA CYS A 20 32.35 22.34 13.24
C CYS A 20 31.23 21.52 13.89
N MET A 21 31.11 21.59 15.22
CA MET A 21 29.99 21.01 15.92
C MET A 21 28.73 21.76 15.48
N ALA A 22 27.68 21.04 15.11
CA ALA A 22 26.41 21.63 14.76
C ALA A 22 25.85 22.46 15.94
N GLU A 23 25.06 23.46 15.61
CA GLU A 23 24.38 24.37 16.52
C GLU A 23 22.89 24.41 16.19
N SER A 24 22.07 24.41 17.24
CA SER A 24 20.61 24.50 17.13
C SER A 24 20.06 25.48 18.15
N ILE A 25 19.22 26.41 17.71
CA ILE A 25 18.52 27.41 18.51
C ILE A 25 17.04 27.03 18.49
N TRP A 26 16.45 26.75 19.65
CA TRP A 26 15.03 26.42 19.80
C TRP A 26 14.31 27.50 20.59
N VAL A 27 13.17 27.97 20.08
CA VAL A 27 12.38 29.03 20.70
C VAL A 27 10.91 28.65 20.73
N GLU A 28 10.28 28.70 21.90
CA GLU A 28 8.84 28.50 22.03
C GLU A 28 8.08 29.73 21.50
N GLY A 29 6.95 29.51 20.84
CA GLY A 29 6.16 30.56 20.19
C GLY A 29 5.67 31.59 21.21
N GLU A 30 5.24 31.16 22.39
CA GLU A 30 4.83 32.03 23.48
C GLU A 30 5.98 32.79 24.15
N ALA A 31 7.24 32.51 23.82
CA ALA A 31 8.41 33.18 24.39
C ALA A 31 8.76 34.53 23.71
N ALA A 32 7.94 35.00 22.75
CA ALA A 32 8.19 36.27 22.06
C ALA A 32 8.37 37.46 23.02
N GLN A 33 9.42 38.26 22.82
CA GLN A 33 9.70 39.48 23.57
C GLN A 33 8.63 40.54 23.32
N THR A 34 8.20 40.70 22.06
CA THR A 34 7.11 41.61 21.69
C THR A 34 5.99 40.83 21.01
N LYS A 35 4.75 41.08 21.44
CA LYS A 35 3.53 40.40 20.97
C LYS A 35 2.49 41.45 20.60
N GLN A 36 2.29 41.69 19.31
CA GLN A 36 1.17 42.49 18.81
C GLN A 36 0.12 41.53 18.24
N ILE A 37 -0.59 40.86 19.14
CA ILE A 37 -1.55 39.81 18.78
C ILE A 37 -2.90 40.02 19.46
N THR A 38 -3.95 39.44 18.85
CA THR A 38 -5.30 39.36 19.42
C THR A 38 -5.66 37.89 19.56
N ARG A 39 -5.75 37.38 20.80
CA ARG A 39 -6.17 35.99 21.07
C ARG A 39 -7.67 35.83 20.87
N HIS A 40 -8.12 34.62 20.56
CA HIS A 40 -9.53 34.32 20.34
C HIS A 40 -9.89 32.95 20.94
N ASP A 41 -10.87 32.92 21.84
CA ASP A 41 -11.22 31.74 22.65
C ASP A 41 -11.45 30.47 21.82
N TRP A 42 -12.20 30.57 20.71
CA TRP A 42 -12.40 29.43 19.82
C TRP A 42 -11.10 28.93 19.20
N TYR A 43 -10.23 29.82 18.72
CA TYR A 43 -9.01 29.47 18.01
C TYR A 43 -7.95 28.92 18.99
N ASP A 44 -7.94 29.39 20.24
CA ASP A 44 -7.08 28.89 21.32
C ASP A 44 -7.61 27.64 22.03
N SER A 45 -8.82 27.18 21.70
CA SER A 45 -9.40 25.96 22.24
C SER A 45 -8.78 24.73 21.59
N VAL A 46 -7.54 24.43 21.98
CA VAL A 46 -6.70 23.36 21.44
C VAL A 46 -6.22 22.37 22.51
N LYS A 47 -5.81 21.17 22.09
CA LYS A 47 -5.14 20.15 22.90
C LYS A 47 -3.75 20.67 23.27
N LYS A 48 -3.54 20.97 24.55
CA LYS A 48 -2.28 21.58 25.03
C LYS A 48 -1.16 20.56 25.21
N ASP A 49 -1.50 19.30 25.45
CA ASP A 49 -0.56 18.19 25.67
C ASP A 49 0.29 17.82 24.44
N VAL A 50 -0.10 18.27 23.25
CA VAL A 50 0.62 18.02 21.98
C VAL A 50 1.50 19.19 21.53
N LEU A 51 1.47 20.32 22.25
CA LEU A 51 2.26 21.53 22.00
C LEU A 51 3.59 21.48 22.77
N SER A 52 4.66 22.05 22.23
CA SER A 52 6.00 21.93 22.83
C SER A 52 6.12 22.64 24.17
N GLY A 53 5.53 23.84 24.27
CA GLY A 53 5.44 24.63 25.50
C GLY A 53 4.13 24.45 26.28
N GLN A 54 3.27 23.53 25.85
CA GLN A 54 1.86 23.43 26.28
C GLN A 54 1.02 24.69 26.02
N GLU A 55 1.51 25.61 25.20
CA GLU A 55 0.81 26.79 24.69
C GLU A 55 1.28 27.07 23.27
N TRP A 56 0.54 27.90 22.54
CA TRP A 56 0.99 28.42 21.24
C TRP A 56 0.65 29.90 21.16
N LEU A 57 1.47 30.67 20.44
CA LEU A 57 1.20 32.09 20.19
C LEU A 57 0.22 32.21 19.03
N SER A 58 -1.00 32.69 19.28
CA SER A 58 -2.06 32.78 18.28
C SER A 58 -2.52 34.22 18.03
N HIS A 59 -3.00 34.48 16.82
CA HIS A 59 -3.60 35.74 16.40
C HIS A 59 -4.88 35.47 15.60
N PHE A 60 -5.91 36.30 15.83
CA PHE A 60 -7.15 36.30 15.07
C PHE A 60 -7.81 37.69 15.14
N ASP A 61 -7.61 38.54 14.14
CA ASP A 61 -8.12 39.92 14.09
C ASP A 61 -8.32 40.40 12.64
N ALA A 62 -9.50 40.92 12.29
CA ALA A 62 -9.76 41.40 10.93
C ALA A 62 -9.11 42.75 10.60
N GLY A 63 -8.73 43.53 11.62
CA GLY A 63 -8.26 44.91 11.44
C GLY A 63 -6.75 45.06 11.28
N LYS A 64 -5.95 44.06 11.66
CA LYS A 64 -4.48 44.17 11.69
C LYS A 64 -3.78 42.81 11.63
N PRO A 65 -2.57 42.73 11.07
CA PRO A 65 -1.75 41.53 11.14
C PRO A 65 -1.24 41.27 12.56
N GLY A 66 -1.01 40.01 12.88
CA GLY A 66 -0.32 39.60 14.09
C GLY A 66 1.19 39.70 13.93
N MET A 67 1.87 40.27 14.92
CA MET A 67 3.33 40.38 14.91
C MET A 67 3.94 39.80 16.19
N ALA A 68 5.04 39.07 16.04
CA ALA A 68 5.81 38.49 17.13
C ALA A 68 7.30 38.68 16.89
N THR A 69 8.02 39.19 17.88
CA THR A 69 9.47 39.42 17.79
C THR A 69 10.20 38.53 18.79
N TYR A 70 11.26 37.89 18.30
CA TYR A 70 12.12 37.01 19.07
C TYR A 70 13.57 37.47 18.96
N ASP A 71 14.25 37.61 20.10
CA ASP A 71 15.71 37.76 20.12
C ASP A 71 16.33 36.35 20.23
N ILE A 72 17.32 36.07 19.37
CA ILE A 72 18.04 34.79 19.31
C ILE A 72 19.55 35.06 19.39
N GLU A 73 20.30 34.11 19.92
CA GLU A 73 21.76 34.19 20.02
C GLU A 73 22.36 33.03 19.21
N ALA A 74 23.18 33.34 18.21
CA ALA A 74 23.96 32.35 17.47
C ALA A 74 25.41 32.36 17.99
N ALA A 75 25.96 31.20 18.34
CA ALA A 75 27.34 31.08 18.80
C ALA A 75 28.32 30.97 17.62
N LYS A 76 27.85 30.58 16.42
CA LYS A 76 28.69 30.34 15.24
C LYS A 76 28.08 30.88 13.96
N SER A 77 28.94 31.31 13.04
CA SER A 77 28.54 31.57 11.66
C SER A 77 28.11 30.31 10.95
N GLY A 78 27.10 30.41 10.10
CA GLY A 78 26.76 29.36 9.14
C GLY A 78 25.39 29.52 8.53
N THR A 79 25.09 28.61 7.60
CA THR A 79 23.76 28.45 7.02
C THR A 79 22.90 27.61 7.97
N TYR A 80 21.94 28.25 8.62
CA TYR A 80 20.95 27.58 9.47
C TYR A 80 19.70 27.28 8.64
N GLN A 81 19.13 26.11 8.83
CA GLN A 81 17.78 25.82 8.35
C GLN A 81 16.76 26.27 9.39
N LEU A 82 15.81 27.10 8.97
CA LEU A 82 14.67 27.51 9.78
C LEU A 82 13.52 26.52 9.61
N TRP A 83 13.08 25.94 10.72
CA TRP A 83 11.86 25.16 10.84
C TRP A 83 10.89 25.86 11.77
N VAL A 84 9.62 25.94 11.40
CA VAL A 84 8.58 26.57 12.21
C VAL A 84 7.45 25.57 12.43
N ARG A 85 7.07 25.33 13.69
CA ARG A 85 5.89 24.55 14.03
C ARG A 85 4.72 25.49 14.21
N ALA A 86 3.82 25.52 13.23
CA ALA A 86 2.81 26.56 13.11
C ALA A 86 1.47 26.03 12.59
N ASN A 87 0.45 26.88 12.69
CA ASN A 87 -0.77 26.69 11.94
C ASN A 87 -0.50 26.81 10.43
N HIS A 88 -0.92 25.80 9.68
CA HIS A 88 -0.69 25.71 8.23
C HIS A 88 -1.98 25.75 7.40
N VAL A 89 -3.15 25.59 8.04
CA VAL A 89 -4.43 25.46 7.34
C VAL A 89 -4.96 26.84 7.00
N LYS A 90 -4.97 27.17 5.71
CA LYS A 90 -5.41 28.47 5.17
C LYS A 90 -4.64 29.66 5.78
N SER A 91 -3.40 29.43 6.19
CA SER A 91 -2.56 30.42 6.82
C SER A 91 -1.47 30.98 5.88
N SER A 92 -1.20 32.27 6.05
CA SER A 92 -0.03 33.00 5.57
C SER A 92 0.82 33.38 6.78
N LEU A 93 2.07 32.91 6.77
CA LEU A 93 3.07 33.23 7.77
C LEU A 93 4.32 33.72 7.04
N SER A 94 4.89 34.83 7.49
CA SER A 94 6.16 35.35 6.97
C SER A 94 7.11 35.63 8.13
N TYR A 95 8.41 35.62 7.85
CA TYR A 95 9.43 36.03 8.80
C TYR A 95 10.40 37.04 8.19
N ARG A 96 11.10 37.78 9.03
CA ARG A 96 12.25 38.60 8.65
C ARG A 96 13.34 38.38 9.70
N LEU A 97 14.59 38.32 9.26
CA LEU A 97 15.75 38.27 10.13
C LEU A 97 16.41 39.65 10.13
N ASP A 98 16.69 40.18 11.32
CA ASP A 98 17.21 41.52 11.58
C ASP A 98 16.42 42.59 10.78
N ASP A 99 17.11 43.48 10.09
CA ASP A 99 16.50 44.50 9.21
C ASP A 99 16.31 44.01 7.76
N GLY A 100 16.29 42.70 7.54
CA GLY A 100 16.12 42.08 6.23
C GLY A 100 14.71 42.15 5.65
N GLU A 101 14.56 41.66 4.43
CA GLU A 101 13.28 41.57 3.73
C GLU A 101 12.40 40.45 4.29
N TRP A 102 11.07 40.66 4.23
CA TRP A 102 10.10 39.63 4.60
C TRP A 102 10.17 38.42 3.65
N GLN A 103 10.35 37.25 4.23
CA GLN A 103 10.33 35.95 3.56
C GLN A 103 9.05 35.20 3.93
N SER A 104 8.42 34.56 2.96
CA SER A 104 7.26 33.70 3.22
C SER A 104 7.71 32.36 3.79
N VAL A 105 7.00 31.88 4.81
CA VAL A 105 7.10 30.49 5.29
C VAL A 105 6.18 29.64 4.42
N ALA A 106 6.67 28.51 3.91
CA ALA A 106 5.92 27.64 3.01
C ALA A 106 4.88 26.81 3.77
N THR A 107 3.81 27.45 4.25
CA THR A 107 2.76 26.82 5.06
C THR A 107 2.01 25.71 4.32
N ASP A 108 1.96 25.75 3.00
CA ASP A 108 1.24 24.78 2.16
C ASP A 108 2.14 23.66 1.58
N LYS A 109 3.45 23.66 1.87
CA LYS A 109 4.41 22.69 1.31
C LYS A 109 5.23 22.00 2.39
N ASN A 110 5.60 20.74 2.13
CA ASN A 110 6.51 19.95 2.97
C ASN A 110 6.12 19.97 4.46
N GLN A 111 4.82 19.95 4.74
CA GLN A 111 4.27 19.90 6.08
C GLN A 111 4.64 18.58 6.75
N ARG A 112 5.13 18.65 7.99
CA ARG A 112 5.53 17.47 8.77
C ARG A 112 4.75 17.35 10.06
N GLY A 113 4.31 16.13 10.37
CA GLY A 113 3.54 15.85 11.58
C GLY A 113 2.22 16.64 11.67
N ALA A 114 1.57 16.89 10.53
CA ALA A 114 0.31 17.61 10.47
C ALA A 114 -0.76 16.93 11.34
N MET A 115 -1.36 17.65 12.29
CA MET A 115 -2.33 17.08 13.22
C MET A 115 -3.45 18.07 13.58
N ASN A 116 -4.66 17.54 13.76
CA ASN A 116 -5.79 18.28 14.32
C ASN A 116 -5.61 18.44 15.83
N ILE A 117 -5.47 19.69 16.28
CA ILE A 117 -5.31 20.03 17.68
C ILE A 117 -6.56 20.68 18.28
N ALA A 118 -7.68 20.79 17.55
CA ALA A 118 -8.94 21.26 18.10
C ALA A 118 -9.37 20.42 19.31
N ARG A 119 -9.73 21.07 20.43
CA ARG A 119 -10.16 20.37 21.66
C ARG A 119 -11.42 19.51 21.44
N ASP A 120 -12.28 19.92 20.52
CA ASP A 120 -13.51 19.23 20.13
C ASP A 120 -13.34 18.30 18.91
N ASN A 121 -12.10 18.08 18.45
CA ASN A 121 -11.74 17.26 17.28
C ASN A 121 -12.41 17.69 15.96
N LYS A 122 -13.00 18.88 15.86
CA LYS A 122 -13.57 19.37 14.60
C LYS A 122 -12.45 19.69 13.61
N PRO A 123 -12.56 19.28 12.33
CA PRO A 123 -11.57 19.61 11.32
C PRO A 123 -11.78 21.04 10.82
N ASP A 124 -11.24 22.02 11.54
CA ASP A 124 -11.29 23.45 11.19
C ASP A 124 -9.90 24.08 11.07
N LEU A 125 -9.74 25.39 11.36
CA LEU A 125 -8.44 26.06 11.26
C LEU A 125 -7.43 25.56 12.29
N ARG A 126 -7.82 24.83 13.34
CA ARG A 126 -6.93 24.43 14.46
C ARG A 126 -6.13 23.17 14.16
N PHE A 127 -5.20 23.29 13.23
CA PHE A 127 -4.17 22.30 12.93
C PHE A 127 -2.79 22.87 13.17
N ILE A 128 -1.83 21.97 13.38
CA ILE A 128 -0.41 22.30 13.52
C ILE A 128 0.41 21.39 12.61
N ALA A 129 1.50 21.91 12.03
CA ALA A 129 2.53 21.15 11.34
C ALA A 129 3.88 21.86 11.49
N TRP A 130 4.97 21.11 11.33
CA TRP A 130 6.27 21.69 11.02
C TRP A 130 6.31 22.08 9.54
N VAL A 131 6.79 23.28 9.25
CA VAL A 131 6.95 23.86 7.91
C VAL A 131 8.33 24.49 7.79
N SER A 132 8.89 24.49 6.58
CA SER A 132 10.21 25.09 6.34
C SER A 132 10.11 26.60 6.15
N GLY A 133 10.96 27.34 6.85
CA GLY A 133 11.25 28.75 6.60
C GLY A 133 12.43 28.96 5.65
N GLY A 134 13.08 27.88 5.19
CA GLY A 134 14.25 27.93 4.32
C GLY A 134 15.58 28.17 5.07
N ALA A 135 16.64 28.36 4.29
CA ALA A 135 17.98 28.60 4.80
C ALA A 135 18.18 30.09 5.14
N VAL A 136 18.83 30.37 6.27
CA VAL A 136 19.21 31.72 6.72
C VAL A 136 20.67 31.72 7.14
N GLU A 137 21.37 32.81 6.86
CA GLU A 137 22.75 33.00 7.29
C GLU A 137 22.77 33.74 8.63
N LEU A 138 23.42 33.14 9.64
CA LEU A 138 23.65 33.79 10.93
C LEU A 138 25.13 34.02 11.16
N THR A 139 25.45 35.09 11.89
CA THR A 139 26.78 35.37 12.42
C THR A 139 26.81 35.17 13.93
N PRO A 140 27.98 35.03 14.58
CA PRO A 140 28.03 34.94 16.04
C PRO A 140 27.50 36.23 16.67
N GLY A 141 26.59 36.09 17.63
CA GLY A 141 26.01 37.18 18.41
C GLY A 141 24.48 37.20 18.37
N ALA A 142 23.93 38.31 18.86
CA ALA A 142 22.50 38.54 18.93
C ALA A 142 21.92 38.87 17.55
N HIS A 143 20.84 38.18 17.21
CA HIS A 143 20.01 38.41 16.04
C HIS A 143 18.55 38.56 16.46
N ARG A 144 17.74 39.16 15.59
CA ARG A 144 16.29 39.30 15.79
C ARG A 144 15.56 38.55 14.68
N ILE A 145 14.57 37.76 15.05
CA ILE A 145 13.61 37.20 14.09
C ILE A 145 12.21 37.70 14.40
N GLU A 146 11.54 38.23 13.39
CA GLU A 146 10.16 38.71 13.47
C GLU A 146 9.26 37.82 12.62
N PHE A 147 8.10 37.46 13.15
CA PHE A 147 7.05 36.74 12.43
C PHE A 147 5.82 37.63 12.23
N ARG A 148 5.21 37.51 11.05
CA ARG A 148 3.96 38.17 10.68
C ARG A 148 2.90 37.14 10.30
N MET A 149 1.74 37.26 10.93
CA MET A 149 0.52 36.47 10.68
C MET A 149 -0.49 37.37 9.96
N ASP A 150 -0.79 37.07 8.71
CA ASP A 150 -1.61 37.91 7.82
C ASP A 150 -2.58 37.08 6.95
N SER A 151 -3.07 35.97 7.52
CA SER A 151 -3.92 35.01 6.82
C SER A 151 -5.36 35.47 6.61
N GLY A 152 -5.73 35.69 5.35
CA GLY A 152 -7.13 35.91 4.95
C GLY A 152 -7.79 37.11 5.65
N PRO A 153 -9.13 37.15 5.71
CA PRO A 153 -9.85 38.31 6.25
C PRO A 153 -9.66 38.56 7.75
N GLN A 154 -9.15 37.58 8.51
CA GLN A 154 -8.97 37.64 9.96
C GLN A 154 -7.49 37.69 10.39
N ASN A 155 -6.58 37.85 9.43
CA ASN A 155 -5.13 37.82 9.63
C ASN A 155 -4.64 36.66 10.53
N HIS A 156 -5.36 35.54 10.54
CA HIS A 156 -5.19 34.54 11.58
C HIS A 156 -3.81 33.86 11.49
N GLY A 157 -3.34 33.25 12.56
CA GLY A 157 -2.09 32.49 12.52
C GLY A 157 -1.70 32.04 13.90
N ALA A 158 -0.86 31.02 13.98
CA ALA A 158 -0.33 30.58 15.25
C ALA A 158 1.03 29.89 15.11
N ILE A 159 1.87 30.04 16.13
CA ILE A 159 3.22 29.46 16.22
C ILE A 159 3.34 28.75 17.57
N ASP A 160 3.65 27.45 17.54
CA ASP A 160 3.97 26.65 18.74
C ASP A 160 5.45 26.80 19.10
N CYS A 161 6.35 26.66 18.13
CA CYS A 161 7.79 26.87 18.30
C CYS A 161 8.49 27.05 16.95
N PHE A 162 9.75 27.43 16.97
CA PHE A 162 10.63 27.35 15.80
C PHE A 162 12.04 26.94 16.19
N CYS A 163 12.79 26.44 15.21
CA CYS A 163 14.16 26.03 15.38
C CYS A 163 15.03 26.48 14.20
N LEU A 164 16.19 27.03 14.52
CA LEU A 164 17.27 27.30 13.57
C LEU A 164 18.37 26.27 13.83
N THR A 165 18.79 25.52 12.83
CA THR A 165 19.83 24.51 13.02
C THR A 165 20.82 24.43 11.86
N THR A 166 22.10 24.25 12.17
CA THR A 166 23.13 23.90 11.19
C THR A 166 23.31 22.38 11.04
N ASP A 167 22.60 21.60 11.86
CA ASP A 167 22.56 20.15 11.74
C ASP A 167 21.56 19.72 10.67
N ASN A 168 21.68 18.49 10.18
CA ASN A 168 20.65 17.84 9.37
C ASN A 168 19.47 17.34 10.23
N TRP A 169 19.10 18.11 11.26
CA TRP A 169 17.98 17.81 12.12
C TRP A 169 16.67 18.04 11.36
N VAL A 170 15.88 16.97 11.25
CA VAL A 170 14.54 17.01 10.67
C VAL A 170 13.54 17.06 11.84
N PRO A 171 12.62 18.03 11.86
CA PRO A 171 11.67 18.15 12.96
C PRO A 171 10.62 17.03 12.93
N SER A 172 10.27 16.54 14.11
CA SER A 172 9.16 15.60 14.29
C SER A 172 8.54 15.74 15.68
N GLY A 173 7.21 15.88 15.75
CA GLY A 173 6.49 16.05 17.01
C GLY A 173 6.99 17.28 17.80
N THR A 174 7.18 17.12 19.11
CA THR A 174 7.71 18.13 20.03
C THR A 174 9.21 17.93 20.36
N GLN A 175 9.89 17.04 19.64
CA GLN A 175 11.29 16.70 19.95
C GLN A 175 12.21 17.89 19.65
N LYS A 176 12.98 18.33 20.65
CA LYS A 176 14.00 19.37 20.46
C LYS A 176 15.28 18.78 19.84
N PRO A 177 16.03 19.54 19.02
CA PRO A 177 17.37 19.14 18.61
C PRO A 177 18.24 18.95 19.86
N SER A 178 18.91 17.80 20.01
CA SER A 178 19.74 17.55 21.18
C SER A 178 21.02 18.39 21.12
N SER A 179 21.36 19.12 22.18
CA SER A 179 22.65 19.83 22.30
C SER A 179 23.85 18.88 22.48
N GLN A 180 23.59 17.63 22.89
CA GLN A 180 24.50 16.49 22.79
C GLN A 180 23.68 15.23 22.51
N PRO A 181 23.87 14.55 21.36
CA PRO A 181 23.21 13.27 21.13
C PRO A 181 23.65 12.30 22.22
N ARG A 182 22.72 11.71 22.96
CA ARG A 182 23.05 10.54 23.79
C ARG A 182 23.56 9.46 22.83
N GLU A 183 24.74 8.90 23.11
CA GLU A 183 25.19 7.70 22.38
C GLU A 183 24.14 6.61 22.54
N ALA A 184 23.62 6.11 21.42
CA ALA A 184 22.67 5.01 21.43
C ALA A 184 23.38 3.74 21.91
N GLY A 185 22.71 2.99 22.77
CA GLY A 185 23.08 1.66 23.19
C GLY A 185 22.51 0.57 22.25
N PRO A 186 22.95 -0.68 22.42
CA PRO A 186 22.57 -1.78 21.53
C PRO A 186 21.06 -2.03 21.41
N SER A 187 20.30 -1.85 22.49
CA SER A 187 18.86 -2.12 22.53
C SER A 187 17.99 -0.88 22.35
N ASP A 188 18.60 0.27 22.06
CA ASP A 188 17.86 1.51 21.95
C ASP A 188 17.05 1.56 20.66
N TRP A 189 15.74 1.78 20.80
CA TRP A 189 14.86 2.09 19.67
C TRP A 189 15.26 3.44 19.11
N PHE A 190 15.29 3.55 17.78
CA PHE A 190 15.72 4.77 17.10
C PHE A 190 14.61 5.33 16.22
N PRO A 191 14.52 6.67 16.10
CA PRO A 191 13.46 7.30 15.33
C PRO A 191 13.75 7.25 13.83
N VAL A 192 12.71 7.06 13.04
CA VAL A 192 12.74 7.22 11.59
C VAL A 192 12.27 8.62 11.27
N VAL A 193 13.24 9.51 11.11
CA VAL A 193 12.99 10.90 10.73
C VAL A 193 13.72 11.15 9.42
N LEU A 194 12.97 11.08 8.33
CA LEU A 194 13.51 11.27 6.98
C LEU A 194 12.80 12.45 6.32
N ALA A 195 13.60 13.24 5.63
CA ALA A 195 13.16 14.24 4.70
C ALA A 195 12.71 13.62 3.36
N GLU A 196 12.39 14.46 2.39
CA GLU A 196 12.31 14.00 0.99
C GLU A 196 13.66 13.36 0.59
N ASP A 197 13.61 12.23 -0.09
CA ASP A 197 14.81 11.44 -0.41
C ASP A 197 15.73 12.23 -1.33
N PRO A 198 17.01 12.46 -1.01
CA PRO A 198 17.89 13.24 -1.87
C PRO A 198 18.19 12.55 -3.22
N LEU A 199 17.76 11.30 -3.41
CA LEU A 199 18.04 10.46 -4.57
C LEU A 199 19.55 10.39 -4.85
N SER A 200 20.33 10.22 -3.78
CA SER A 200 21.79 10.19 -3.82
C SER A 200 22.29 9.03 -4.70
N PRO A 201 23.22 9.29 -5.63
CA PRO A 201 23.82 8.25 -6.45
C PRO A 201 24.73 7.30 -5.66
N GLU A 202 25.09 7.65 -4.42
CA GLU A 202 25.85 6.80 -3.49
C GLU A 202 24.95 5.85 -2.68
N SER A 203 23.64 5.87 -2.91
CA SER A 203 22.68 5.02 -2.23
C SER A 203 22.85 3.55 -2.64
N ALA A 204 23.20 2.67 -1.69
CA ALA A 204 23.33 1.25 -1.96
C ALA A 204 21.98 0.53 -2.16
N ILE A 205 20.87 1.20 -1.87
CA ILE A 205 19.52 0.67 -2.09
C ILE A 205 18.94 1.10 -3.45
N ASP A 206 19.66 1.92 -4.23
CA ASP A 206 19.20 2.33 -5.55
C ASP A 206 19.32 1.19 -6.56
N ILE A 207 18.19 0.53 -6.80
CA ILE A 207 18.05 -0.54 -7.79
C ILE A 207 17.35 -0.07 -9.06
N SER A 208 17.30 1.24 -9.30
CA SER A 208 16.63 1.83 -10.48
C SER A 208 17.18 1.35 -11.82
N HIS A 209 18.43 0.86 -11.83
CA HIS A 209 19.09 0.26 -12.98
C HIS A 209 18.44 -1.05 -13.45
N LEU A 210 17.66 -1.73 -12.59
CA LEU A 210 16.89 -2.93 -12.96
C LEU A 210 15.60 -2.60 -13.74
N ILE A 211 15.15 -1.34 -13.71
CA ILE A 211 13.93 -0.90 -14.37
C ILE A 211 14.29 -0.14 -15.63
N GLU A 212 13.89 -0.66 -16.79
CA GLU A 212 14.06 0.01 -18.07
C GLU A 212 13.14 1.23 -18.18
N ALA A 213 13.71 2.36 -18.60
CA ALA A 213 12.97 3.62 -18.77
C ALA A 213 13.21 4.24 -20.16
N PRO A 214 12.22 4.92 -20.77
CA PRO A 214 10.84 5.06 -20.29
C PRO A 214 10.00 3.78 -20.41
N ALA A 215 8.88 3.74 -19.68
CA ALA A 215 7.88 2.68 -19.75
C ALA A 215 7.29 2.61 -21.16
N GLY A 216 7.00 1.38 -21.60
CA GLY A 216 6.45 1.07 -22.92
C GLY A 216 7.49 0.80 -24.00
N LYS A 217 8.79 0.90 -23.70
CA LYS A 217 9.89 0.52 -24.62
C LYS A 217 9.79 -0.91 -25.13
N GLN A 218 9.24 -1.83 -24.33
CA GLN A 218 9.08 -3.24 -24.69
C GLN A 218 7.75 -3.56 -25.40
N GLY A 219 6.97 -2.53 -25.76
CA GLY A 219 5.64 -2.70 -26.37
C GLY A 219 4.53 -2.90 -25.34
N PHE A 220 3.36 -3.33 -25.79
CA PHE A 220 2.19 -3.50 -24.91
C PHE A 220 2.34 -4.76 -24.04
N LEU A 221 1.90 -4.67 -22.78
CA LEU A 221 1.80 -5.84 -21.92
C LEU A 221 0.73 -6.80 -22.44
N LYS A 222 1.03 -8.10 -22.46
CA LYS A 222 0.10 -9.17 -22.85
C LYS A 222 0.01 -10.22 -21.76
N ALA A 223 -1.15 -10.88 -21.72
CA ALA A 223 -1.27 -12.20 -21.13
C ALA A 223 -0.74 -13.21 -22.15
N ASP A 224 0.39 -13.84 -21.85
CA ASP A 224 0.96 -14.93 -22.62
C ASP A 224 0.79 -16.22 -21.83
N ALA A 225 -0.27 -16.97 -22.16
CA ALA A 225 -0.78 -18.09 -21.37
C ALA A 225 -1.03 -17.68 -19.90
N ASP A 226 -0.30 -18.27 -18.96
CA ASP A 226 -0.41 -18.06 -17.52
C ASP A 226 0.63 -17.05 -16.97
N ARG A 227 1.21 -16.21 -17.85
CA ARG A 227 2.24 -15.22 -17.48
C ARG A 227 1.99 -13.86 -18.13
N LEU A 228 2.47 -12.82 -17.47
CA LEU A 228 2.59 -11.49 -18.08
C LEU A 228 3.85 -11.37 -18.93
N ARG A 229 3.76 -10.78 -20.12
CA ARG A 229 4.93 -10.52 -20.99
C ARG A 229 4.70 -9.32 -21.89
N PHE A 230 5.70 -8.44 -22.01
CA PHE A 230 5.67 -7.40 -23.03
C PHE A 230 5.96 -7.99 -24.43
N GLU A 231 5.41 -7.38 -25.47
CA GLU A 231 5.54 -7.85 -26.88
C GLU A 231 7.00 -8.14 -27.31
N LEU A 232 7.96 -7.33 -26.83
CA LEU A 232 9.38 -7.46 -27.17
C LEU A 232 10.22 -8.17 -26.08
N ALA A 233 9.62 -8.50 -24.94
CA ALA A 233 10.33 -9.15 -23.84
C ALA A 233 10.61 -10.63 -24.15
N LYS A 234 11.83 -11.08 -23.86
CA LYS A 234 12.22 -12.50 -24.02
C LYS A 234 11.71 -13.37 -22.87
N GLN A 235 11.60 -12.80 -21.69
CA GLN A 235 11.19 -13.47 -20.46
C GLN A 235 9.88 -12.89 -19.95
N PRO A 236 9.11 -13.64 -19.14
CA PRO A 236 7.97 -13.11 -18.41
C PRO A 236 8.33 -11.85 -17.60
N SER A 237 7.40 -10.90 -17.55
CA SER A 237 7.52 -9.66 -16.78
C SER A 237 6.90 -9.84 -15.40
N LYS A 238 7.60 -9.39 -14.35
CA LYS A 238 7.08 -9.34 -12.97
C LYS A 238 6.87 -7.90 -12.55
N PHE A 239 5.82 -7.63 -11.78
CA PHE A 239 5.52 -6.29 -11.29
C PHE A 239 5.48 -6.23 -9.76
N TRP A 240 6.43 -5.51 -9.19
CA TRP A 240 6.41 -5.10 -7.79
C TRP A 240 5.87 -3.67 -7.74
N ALA A 241 4.64 -3.53 -7.24
CA ALA A 241 3.81 -2.37 -7.52
C ALA A 241 3.24 -1.75 -6.24
N ILE A 242 2.65 -0.57 -6.38
CA ILE A 242 1.93 0.14 -5.31
C ILE A 242 0.64 0.77 -5.85
N ASN A 243 -0.28 1.08 -4.95
CA ASN A 243 -1.35 2.03 -5.22
C ASN A 243 -0.86 3.43 -4.85
N ALA A 244 -0.99 4.39 -5.76
CA ALA A 244 -0.60 5.79 -5.53
C ALA A 244 -1.46 6.74 -6.38
N SER A 245 -1.60 7.99 -5.93
CA SER A 245 -2.41 9.00 -6.61
C SER A 245 -1.72 10.38 -6.59
N PRO A 246 -1.84 11.19 -7.66
CA PRO A 246 -1.21 12.52 -7.74
C PRO A 246 -2.05 13.63 -7.09
N ASN A 247 -3.20 13.32 -6.48
CA ASN A 247 -4.26 14.29 -6.14
C ASN A 247 -3.77 15.52 -5.36
N THR A 248 -2.72 15.39 -4.54
CA THR A 248 -2.16 16.49 -3.74
C THR A 248 -0.73 16.88 -4.16
N LEU A 249 -0.15 16.22 -5.16
CA LEU A 249 1.24 16.44 -5.56
C LEU A 249 1.35 17.57 -6.59
N ALA A 250 2.29 18.48 -6.37
CA ALA A 250 2.76 19.39 -7.41
C ALA A 250 3.59 18.65 -8.48
N VAL A 251 3.80 19.28 -9.63
CA VAL A 251 4.46 18.65 -10.81
C VAL A 251 5.89 18.20 -10.51
N ASP A 252 6.65 18.98 -9.75
CA ASP A 252 7.99 18.63 -9.28
C ASP A 252 7.98 17.45 -8.30
N GLN A 253 6.98 17.41 -7.40
CA GLN A 253 6.77 16.28 -6.48
C GLN A 253 6.38 15.00 -7.21
N MET A 254 5.62 15.08 -8.32
CA MET A 254 5.32 13.93 -9.17
C MET A 254 6.60 13.33 -9.79
N GLN A 255 7.47 14.20 -10.31
CA GLN A 255 8.74 13.80 -10.89
C GLN A 255 9.68 13.17 -9.85
N HIS A 256 9.70 13.75 -8.64
CA HIS A 256 10.40 13.18 -7.51
C HIS A 256 9.86 11.80 -7.14
N ALA A 257 8.55 11.69 -6.93
CA ALA A 257 7.87 10.45 -6.56
C ALA A 257 8.17 9.31 -7.55
N ALA A 258 8.10 9.58 -8.85
CA ALA A 258 8.38 8.59 -9.89
C ALA A 258 9.84 8.06 -9.81
N LYS A 259 10.82 8.94 -9.54
CA LYS A 259 12.21 8.55 -9.33
C LYS A 259 12.39 7.76 -8.04
N TRP A 260 11.73 8.18 -6.96
CA TRP A 260 11.76 7.50 -5.66
C TRP A 260 11.17 6.10 -5.76
N TYR A 261 10.06 5.93 -6.48
CA TYR A 261 9.47 4.62 -6.76
C TYR A 261 10.44 3.72 -7.52
N ARG A 262 11.05 4.23 -8.60
CA ARG A 262 12.04 3.49 -9.39
C ARG A 262 13.26 3.08 -8.54
N LYS A 263 13.79 3.98 -7.70
CA LYS A 263 14.89 3.71 -6.76
C LYS A 263 14.58 2.51 -5.87
N HIS A 264 13.35 2.39 -5.39
CA HIS A 264 12.89 1.28 -4.53
C HIS A 264 12.44 0.04 -5.31
N GLY A 265 12.66 -0.01 -6.62
CA GLY A 265 12.30 -1.16 -7.46
C GLY A 265 10.82 -1.24 -7.82
N ILE A 266 10.04 -0.19 -7.62
CA ILE A 266 8.63 -0.17 -8.04
C ILE A 266 8.58 0.11 -9.55
N ASN A 267 7.98 -0.80 -10.31
CA ASN A 267 7.89 -0.72 -11.78
C ASN A 267 6.46 -0.54 -12.31
N LEU A 268 5.46 -0.45 -11.44
CA LEU A 268 4.06 -0.25 -11.81
C LEU A 268 3.31 0.48 -10.69
N VAL A 269 2.46 1.44 -11.06
CA VAL A 269 1.57 2.16 -10.15
C VAL A 269 0.12 1.93 -10.56
N ARG A 270 -0.72 1.54 -9.61
CA ARG A 270 -2.17 1.52 -9.77
C ARG A 270 -2.76 2.87 -9.35
N GLN A 271 -3.34 3.58 -10.32
CA GLN A 271 -4.13 4.78 -10.06
C GLN A 271 -5.53 4.35 -9.60
N HIS A 272 -5.78 4.48 -8.30
CA HIS A 272 -7.08 4.20 -7.70
C HIS A 272 -7.63 5.43 -6.94
N THR A 273 -8.80 5.96 -7.27
CA THR A 273 -9.56 5.73 -8.52
C THR A 273 -9.10 6.73 -9.59
N LEU A 274 -9.21 6.35 -10.86
CA LEU A 274 -8.93 7.27 -11.95
C LEU A 274 -10.02 8.34 -12.09
N ILE A 275 -11.28 7.98 -11.83
CA ILE A 275 -12.42 8.90 -11.87
C ILE A 275 -12.29 10.01 -10.81
N ASP A 276 -11.74 9.71 -9.63
CA ASP A 276 -11.44 10.71 -8.60
C ASP A 276 -10.25 11.59 -8.95
N ALA A 277 -9.37 11.17 -9.87
CA ALA A 277 -8.26 11.98 -10.35
C ALA A 277 -8.70 12.92 -11.49
N VAL A 278 -9.41 12.40 -12.50
CA VAL A 278 -9.73 13.17 -13.72
C VAL A 278 -11.13 13.81 -13.70
N GLY A 279 -12.06 13.28 -12.88
CA GLY A 279 -13.44 13.77 -12.77
C GLY A 279 -14.43 13.06 -13.71
N LEU A 280 -15.69 13.52 -13.67
CA LEU A 280 -16.76 13.04 -14.55
C LEU A 280 -16.80 13.80 -15.88
N LEU A 281 -17.45 13.20 -16.88
CA LEU A 281 -17.84 13.89 -18.11
C LEU A 281 -18.94 14.91 -17.80
N ASP A 282 -18.87 16.08 -18.41
CA ASP A 282 -19.94 17.08 -18.37
C ASP A 282 -21.05 16.79 -19.39
N ARG A 283 -22.01 17.72 -19.54
CA ARG A 283 -23.13 17.59 -20.50
C ARG A 283 -22.69 17.58 -21.96
N GLN A 284 -21.49 18.06 -22.25
CA GLN A 284 -20.89 18.09 -23.57
C GLN A 284 -20.07 16.83 -23.84
N GLY A 285 -19.83 16.00 -22.81
CA GLY A 285 -18.98 14.82 -22.91
C GLY A 285 -17.51 15.14 -22.69
N GLU A 286 -17.18 16.25 -22.02
CA GLU A 286 -15.80 16.69 -21.79
C GLU A 286 -15.39 16.50 -20.32
N PHE A 287 -14.10 16.21 -20.11
CA PHE A 287 -13.51 16.18 -18.76
C PHE A 287 -13.19 17.58 -18.26
N ASP A 288 -13.01 17.73 -16.94
CA ASP A 288 -12.39 18.94 -16.40
C ASP A 288 -10.94 19.06 -16.93
N PRO A 289 -10.61 20.13 -17.68
CA PRO A 289 -9.33 20.22 -18.36
C PRO A 289 -8.15 20.38 -17.40
N LYS A 290 -8.35 20.94 -16.19
CA LYS A 290 -7.28 21.10 -15.21
C LYS A 290 -6.96 19.78 -14.53
N ARG A 291 -7.99 19.01 -14.17
CA ARG A 291 -7.85 17.69 -13.56
C ARG A 291 -7.22 16.70 -14.53
N LEU A 292 -7.62 16.76 -15.80
CA LEU A 292 -7.02 15.93 -16.86
C LEU A 292 -5.56 16.30 -17.13
N ASP A 293 -5.20 17.58 -17.26
CA ASP A 293 -3.80 18.01 -17.42
C ASP A 293 -2.91 17.57 -16.24
N HIS A 294 -3.43 17.69 -15.01
CA HIS A 294 -2.73 17.25 -13.80
C HIS A 294 -2.43 15.76 -13.83
N TYR A 295 -3.41 14.94 -14.24
CA TYR A 295 -3.23 13.51 -14.41
C TYR A 295 -2.30 13.17 -15.59
N ASP A 296 -2.38 13.90 -16.70
CA ASP A 296 -1.52 13.70 -17.86
C ASP A 296 -0.03 13.87 -17.49
N ARG A 297 0.29 14.87 -16.65
CA ARG A 297 1.64 15.08 -16.12
C ARG A 297 2.09 13.94 -15.22
N TRP A 298 1.19 13.42 -14.38
CA TRP A 298 1.49 12.28 -13.52
C TRP A 298 1.84 11.03 -14.33
N PHE A 299 0.99 10.69 -15.30
CA PHE A 299 1.24 9.56 -16.20
C PHE A 299 2.57 9.71 -16.96
N ALA A 300 2.88 10.92 -17.42
CA ALA A 300 4.14 11.19 -18.11
C ALA A 300 5.36 11.07 -17.19
N ALA A 301 5.29 11.54 -15.94
CA ALA A 301 6.36 11.40 -14.95
C ALA A 301 6.65 9.91 -14.63
N LEU A 302 5.60 9.10 -14.42
CA LEU A 302 5.74 7.66 -14.24
C LEU A 302 6.41 7.01 -15.45
N LYS A 303 5.89 7.31 -16.65
CA LYS A 303 6.43 6.79 -17.91
C LYS A 303 7.90 7.13 -18.10
N GLU A 304 8.29 8.38 -17.85
CA GLU A 304 9.68 8.82 -17.97
C GLU A 304 10.64 7.98 -17.12
N GLN A 305 10.18 7.50 -15.95
CA GLN A 305 10.96 6.70 -15.02
C GLN A 305 10.83 5.19 -15.21
N GLY A 306 10.18 4.71 -16.28
CA GLY A 306 10.00 3.27 -16.49
C GLY A 306 8.91 2.64 -15.63
N VAL A 307 8.16 3.46 -14.89
CA VAL A 307 7.05 3.00 -14.04
C VAL A 307 5.78 2.97 -14.88
N TYR A 308 5.23 1.78 -15.08
CA TYR A 308 4.00 1.59 -15.85
C TYR A 308 2.77 2.03 -15.04
N SER A 309 1.63 2.17 -15.70
CA SER A 309 0.34 2.49 -15.07
C SER A 309 -0.68 1.36 -15.18
N THR A 310 -1.37 1.09 -14.08
CA THR A 310 -2.62 0.33 -14.01
C THR A 310 -3.76 1.31 -13.73
N TRP A 311 -4.83 1.24 -14.51
CA TRP A 311 -6.01 2.06 -14.32
C TRP A 311 -7.09 1.29 -13.57
N SER A 312 -7.38 1.74 -12.34
CA SER A 312 -8.61 1.41 -11.64
C SER A 312 -9.64 2.51 -11.87
N VAL A 313 -10.52 2.30 -12.85
CA VAL A 313 -11.33 3.41 -13.39
C VAL A 313 -12.55 3.70 -12.54
N ILE A 314 -13.40 2.70 -12.31
CA ILE A 314 -14.71 2.86 -11.68
C ILE A 314 -14.69 2.19 -10.31
N TYR A 315 -14.99 2.95 -9.26
CA TYR A 315 -15.20 2.43 -7.91
C TYR A 315 -16.61 2.76 -7.42
N PRO A 316 -17.52 1.77 -7.44
CA PRO A 316 -18.94 2.02 -7.31
C PRO A 316 -19.42 2.18 -5.88
N HIS A 317 -18.58 2.02 -4.84
CA HIS A 317 -18.97 2.13 -3.42
C HIS A 317 -18.82 3.55 -2.85
N HIS A 318 -18.01 4.41 -3.48
CA HIS A 318 -17.70 5.76 -2.96
C HIS A 318 -17.60 6.86 -4.03
N GLY A 319 -17.62 6.50 -5.32
CA GLY A 319 -17.41 7.44 -6.42
C GLY A 319 -18.71 7.90 -7.09
N PRO A 320 -18.84 9.20 -7.43
CA PRO A 320 -19.90 9.66 -8.32
C PRO A 320 -19.74 8.98 -9.69
N PHE A 321 -20.78 8.29 -10.17
CA PHE A 321 -20.73 7.60 -11.47
C PHE A 321 -21.86 8.00 -12.41
N LEU A 322 -23.10 8.08 -11.91
CA LEU A 322 -24.28 8.33 -12.73
C LEU A 322 -24.86 9.73 -12.51
N GLN A 323 -25.08 10.46 -13.61
CA GLN A 323 -25.69 11.78 -13.65
C GLN A 323 -27.06 11.75 -14.36
N LYS A 324 -27.95 12.67 -14.00
CA LYS A 324 -29.33 12.74 -14.52
C LYS A 324 -29.40 12.83 -16.05
N HIS A 325 -28.38 13.39 -16.69
CA HIS A 325 -28.36 13.62 -18.14
C HIS A 325 -27.61 12.53 -18.92
N ASP A 326 -27.23 11.42 -18.28
CA ASP A 326 -26.53 10.31 -18.94
C ASP A 326 -27.41 9.48 -19.89
N GLY A 327 -28.70 9.79 -19.99
CA GLY A 327 -29.64 9.08 -20.86
C GLY A 327 -30.12 7.74 -20.30
N TYR A 328 -29.96 7.52 -18.99
CA TYR A 328 -30.50 6.36 -18.28
C TYR A 328 -32.03 6.46 -18.11
N ASP A 329 -32.72 5.32 -17.95
CA ASP A 329 -34.17 5.31 -17.74
C ASP A 329 -34.57 6.17 -16.54
N ALA A 330 -35.51 7.10 -16.74
CA ALA A 330 -35.85 8.12 -15.74
C ALA A 330 -36.44 7.53 -14.45
N LYS A 331 -37.13 6.38 -14.52
CA LYS A 331 -37.72 5.74 -13.34
C LYS A 331 -36.67 4.96 -12.56
N LEU A 332 -35.82 4.21 -13.25
CA LEU A 332 -34.69 3.51 -12.62
C LEU A 332 -33.68 4.51 -12.04
N PHE A 333 -33.40 5.60 -12.75
CA PHE A 333 -32.60 6.71 -12.22
C PHE A 333 -33.22 7.27 -10.94
N ALA A 334 -34.53 7.56 -10.94
CA ALA A 334 -35.21 8.11 -9.77
C ALA A 334 -35.19 7.14 -8.56
N GLU A 335 -35.27 5.83 -8.79
CA GLU A 335 -35.13 4.80 -7.75
C GLU A 335 -33.72 4.81 -7.15
N LEU A 336 -32.67 4.81 -7.98
CA LEU A 336 -31.27 4.91 -7.51
C LEU A 336 -30.99 6.24 -6.80
N ASP A 337 -31.44 7.36 -7.38
CA ASP A 337 -31.33 8.71 -6.80
C ASP A 337 -32.06 8.84 -5.47
N GLN A 338 -33.14 8.07 -5.26
CA GLN A 338 -33.86 8.06 -4.00
C GLN A 338 -33.11 7.28 -2.91
N ALA A 339 -32.50 6.15 -3.24
CA ALA A 339 -31.68 5.41 -2.29
C ALA A 339 -30.45 6.23 -1.84
N ASP A 340 -29.87 7.01 -2.75
CA ASP A 340 -28.71 7.87 -2.51
C ASP A 340 -29.01 9.08 -1.58
N LYS A 341 -30.28 9.52 -1.46
CA LYS A 341 -30.71 10.74 -0.71
C LYS A 341 -30.46 10.76 0.81
N GLN A 342 -29.65 9.86 1.35
CA GLN A 342 -29.28 9.82 2.76
C GLN A 342 -27.84 10.28 3.05
N HIS A 343 -27.04 10.61 2.02
CA HIS A 343 -25.74 11.27 2.18
C HIS A 343 -25.88 12.79 2.04
N ASP A 344 -25.10 13.53 2.83
CA ASP A 344 -25.26 14.94 3.21
C ASP A 344 -25.59 15.96 2.09
N GLY A 345 -26.08 17.14 2.53
CA GLY A 345 -26.71 18.18 1.70
C GLY A 345 -25.87 18.86 0.61
N ASN A 346 -24.73 18.31 0.19
CA ASN A 346 -23.93 18.78 -0.96
C ASN A 346 -23.97 17.76 -2.11
N ARG A 347 -25.08 17.72 -2.86
CA ARG A 347 -25.24 16.85 -4.04
C ARG A 347 -24.20 17.12 -5.14
N GLN A 348 -23.59 16.04 -5.67
CA GLN A 348 -23.35 15.85 -7.11
C GLN A 348 -22.85 14.43 -7.46
N ALA A 349 -23.74 13.64 -8.12
CA ALA A 349 -23.60 12.30 -8.73
C ALA A 349 -23.77 11.05 -7.85
N ILE A 350 -24.44 10.03 -8.42
CA ILE A 350 -24.94 8.82 -7.73
C ILE A 350 -23.86 7.75 -7.67
N VAL A 351 -23.70 7.16 -6.49
CA VAL A 351 -22.93 5.95 -6.22
C VAL A 351 -23.79 4.73 -6.56
N VAL A 352 -23.43 3.96 -7.60
CA VAL A 352 -24.21 2.79 -8.07
C VAL A 352 -23.59 1.46 -7.66
N ASN A 353 -23.35 1.31 -6.35
CA ASN A 353 -22.82 0.17 -5.57
C ASN A 353 -22.44 -1.12 -6.36
N ASP A 354 -23.35 -1.79 -7.07
CA ASP A 354 -22.98 -2.88 -8.01
C ASP A 354 -23.86 -2.96 -9.28
N PHE A 355 -24.72 -1.97 -9.55
CA PHE A 355 -25.76 -2.09 -10.59
C PHE A 355 -25.21 -2.17 -12.02
N ILE A 356 -23.97 -1.75 -12.24
CA ILE A 356 -23.26 -1.94 -13.52
C ILE A 356 -23.19 -3.43 -13.89
N ASN A 357 -23.04 -4.34 -12.91
CA ASN A 357 -23.03 -5.79 -13.20
C ASN A 357 -24.41 -6.35 -13.58
N LEU A 358 -25.48 -5.58 -13.39
CA LEU A 358 -26.87 -6.00 -13.61
C LEU A 358 -27.51 -5.39 -14.86
N ASP A 359 -27.03 -4.21 -15.28
CA ASP A 359 -27.76 -3.37 -16.22
C ASP A 359 -26.93 -2.95 -17.44
N ARG A 360 -27.47 -3.24 -18.63
CA ARG A 360 -26.78 -2.96 -19.89
C ARG A 360 -26.63 -1.48 -20.19
N ASP A 361 -27.56 -0.63 -19.79
CA ASP A 361 -27.49 0.80 -20.07
C ASP A 361 -26.47 1.47 -19.15
N LEU A 362 -26.37 1.05 -17.89
CA LEU A 362 -25.27 1.46 -17.00
C LEU A 362 -23.90 1.00 -17.52
N GLN A 363 -23.82 -0.22 -18.07
CA GLN A 363 -22.60 -0.68 -18.74
C GLN A 363 -22.26 0.21 -19.94
N ASN A 364 -23.23 0.57 -20.78
CA ASN A 364 -22.99 1.47 -21.92
C ASN A 364 -22.53 2.86 -21.46
N ILE A 365 -23.09 3.38 -20.35
CA ILE A 365 -22.65 4.65 -19.74
C ILE A 365 -21.18 4.54 -19.31
N ALA A 366 -20.80 3.46 -18.63
CA ALA A 366 -19.40 3.19 -18.29
C ALA A 366 -18.51 3.18 -19.54
N LEU A 367 -18.95 2.52 -20.63
CA LEU A 367 -18.17 2.43 -21.87
C LEU A 367 -17.86 3.80 -22.46
N ARG A 368 -18.80 4.75 -22.43
CA ARG A 368 -18.56 6.12 -22.93
C ARG A 368 -17.39 6.77 -22.17
N TYR A 369 -17.30 6.55 -20.87
CA TYR A 369 -16.19 7.05 -20.06
C TYR A 369 -14.84 6.47 -20.52
N PHE A 370 -14.77 5.14 -20.70
CA PHE A 370 -13.58 4.49 -21.26
C PHE A 370 -13.24 5.02 -22.65
N ASP A 371 -14.24 5.25 -23.52
CA ASP A 371 -14.04 5.77 -24.87
C ASP A 371 -13.36 7.14 -24.90
N HIS A 372 -13.89 8.11 -24.14
CA HIS A 372 -13.34 9.46 -24.09
C HIS A 372 -11.92 9.44 -23.50
N LEU A 373 -11.73 8.69 -22.40
CA LEU A 373 -10.43 8.65 -21.74
C LEU A 373 -9.37 7.94 -22.58
N LEU A 374 -9.66 6.79 -23.18
CA LEU A 374 -8.70 6.05 -24.01
C LEU A 374 -8.31 6.80 -25.30
N LYS A 375 -9.20 7.65 -25.83
CA LYS A 375 -8.95 8.49 -27.02
C LYS A 375 -8.35 9.86 -26.69
N HIS A 376 -8.26 10.24 -25.42
CA HIS A 376 -7.57 11.46 -25.03
C HIS A 376 -6.08 11.36 -25.37
N LYS A 377 -5.54 12.42 -25.97
CA LYS A 377 -4.12 12.55 -26.29
C LYS A 377 -3.42 13.27 -25.15
N ASN A 378 -2.60 12.55 -24.40
CA ASN A 378 -1.76 13.16 -23.38
C ASN A 378 -0.72 14.07 -24.06
N PRO A 379 -0.70 15.39 -23.77
CA PRO A 379 0.19 16.33 -24.45
C PRO A 379 1.68 16.15 -24.07
N TYR A 380 1.97 15.51 -22.95
CA TYR A 380 3.35 15.28 -22.46
C TYR A 380 3.97 14.00 -23.02
N THR A 381 3.16 12.98 -23.32
CA THR A 381 3.65 11.76 -24.01
C THR A 381 3.47 11.81 -25.51
N GLY A 382 2.56 12.67 -26.00
CA GLY A 382 2.22 12.81 -27.42
C GLY A 382 1.37 11.67 -27.98
N LEU A 383 0.91 10.74 -27.13
CA LEU A 383 0.14 9.56 -27.51
C LEU A 383 -1.29 9.63 -26.95
N MET A 384 -2.21 8.97 -27.65
CA MET A 384 -3.48 8.62 -27.01
C MET A 384 -3.25 7.51 -26.00
N TYR A 385 -3.99 7.49 -24.88
CA TYR A 385 -3.80 6.47 -23.86
C TYR A 385 -3.94 5.03 -24.37
N LYS A 386 -4.85 4.77 -25.31
CA LYS A 386 -4.97 3.45 -25.96
C LYS A 386 -3.75 3.03 -26.79
N ASP A 387 -2.97 4.00 -27.25
CA ASP A 387 -1.78 3.81 -28.09
C ASP A 387 -0.48 3.95 -27.29
N ASP A 388 -0.54 4.23 -25.98
CA ASP A 388 0.61 4.36 -25.11
C ASP A 388 0.87 3.04 -24.34
N PRO A 389 1.94 2.29 -24.62
CA PRO A 389 2.21 1.03 -23.94
C PRO A 389 2.61 1.19 -22.46
N ALA A 390 2.82 2.42 -21.97
CA ALA A 390 2.98 2.69 -20.55
C ALA A 390 1.69 2.43 -19.75
N LEU A 391 0.52 2.44 -20.38
CA LEU A 391 -0.72 1.93 -19.80
C LEU A 391 -0.75 0.40 -19.93
N ALA A 392 -0.30 -0.29 -18.88
CA ALA A 392 -0.09 -1.73 -18.90
C ALA A 392 -1.36 -2.54 -18.59
N VAL A 393 -2.22 -2.03 -17.70
CA VAL A 393 -3.41 -2.75 -17.24
C VAL A 393 -4.61 -1.81 -17.15
N LEU A 394 -5.76 -2.28 -17.65
CA LEU A 394 -7.06 -1.62 -17.51
C LEU A 394 -8.02 -2.49 -16.69
N GLU A 395 -8.45 -1.99 -15.53
CA GLU A 395 -9.49 -2.61 -14.71
C GLU A 395 -10.88 -2.12 -15.13
N PHE A 396 -11.82 -3.06 -15.30
CA PHE A 396 -13.19 -2.73 -15.67
C PHE A 396 -13.99 -2.14 -14.52
N GLN A 397 -13.85 -2.69 -13.31
CA GLN A 397 -14.57 -2.24 -12.13
C GLN A 397 -13.86 -2.69 -10.84
N ASN A 398 -13.57 -1.75 -9.94
CA ASN A 398 -12.97 -2.07 -8.64
C ASN A 398 -14.01 -2.67 -7.69
N GLU A 399 -13.60 -3.69 -6.94
CA GLU A 399 -14.27 -4.24 -5.75
C GLU A 399 -15.79 -4.46 -5.85
N SER A 400 -16.26 -4.89 -7.02
CA SER A 400 -17.68 -5.13 -7.26
C SER A 400 -17.91 -6.39 -8.07
N ASN A 401 -19.00 -7.10 -7.76
CA ASN A 401 -19.52 -8.21 -8.54
C ASN A 401 -21.02 -8.41 -8.26
N VAL A 402 -21.67 -9.22 -9.09
CA VAL A 402 -23.11 -9.49 -9.04
C VAL A 402 -23.55 -10.28 -7.80
N TYR A 403 -22.62 -10.91 -7.09
CA TYR A 403 -22.88 -11.78 -5.93
C TYR A 403 -22.81 -11.04 -4.59
N PHE A 404 -22.90 -9.72 -4.61
CA PHE A 404 -22.63 -8.88 -3.45
C PHE A 404 -23.91 -8.24 -2.86
N HIS A 405 -23.74 -7.26 -1.97
CA HIS A 405 -24.81 -6.70 -1.15
C HIS A 405 -25.96 -6.07 -1.94
N THR A 406 -25.75 -5.65 -3.18
CA THR A 406 -26.84 -5.17 -4.05
C THR A 406 -27.99 -6.18 -4.15
N LEU A 407 -27.72 -7.49 -4.14
CA LEU A 407 -28.78 -8.51 -4.12
C LEU A 407 -29.59 -8.54 -2.83
N ASN A 408 -29.01 -8.13 -1.70
CA ASN A 408 -29.73 -8.02 -0.44
C ASN A 408 -30.81 -6.94 -0.54
N GLY A 409 -30.47 -5.78 -1.13
CA GLY A 409 -31.42 -4.69 -1.41
C GLY A 409 -32.51 -5.10 -2.41
N LEU A 410 -32.15 -5.85 -3.47
CA LEU A 410 -33.14 -6.37 -4.42
C LEU A 410 -34.14 -7.34 -3.76
N ARG A 411 -33.68 -8.19 -2.83
CA ARG A 411 -34.53 -9.14 -2.11
C ARG A 411 -35.37 -8.47 -1.03
N SER A 412 -34.83 -7.49 -0.31
CA SER A 412 -35.56 -6.76 0.74
C SER A 412 -36.65 -5.85 0.18
N GLY A 413 -36.60 -5.55 -1.12
CA GLY A 413 -37.53 -4.66 -1.80
C GLY A 413 -37.12 -3.19 -1.77
N GLU A 414 -35.86 -2.90 -1.46
CA GLU A 414 -35.28 -1.54 -1.49
C GLU A 414 -35.32 -0.93 -2.91
N PHE A 415 -35.12 -1.77 -3.93
CA PHE A 415 -35.13 -1.38 -5.34
C PHE A 415 -36.21 -2.15 -6.13
N PRO A 416 -37.51 -1.82 -5.96
CA PRO A 416 -38.61 -2.62 -6.49
C PRO A 416 -38.62 -2.72 -8.02
N LEU A 417 -38.22 -1.67 -8.74
CA LEU A 417 -38.17 -1.68 -10.21
C LEU A 417 -37.03 -2.57 -10.71
N PHE A 418 -35.82 -2.42 -10.14
CA PHE A 418 -34.70 -3.30 -10.46
C PHE A 418 -34.96 -4.76 -10.06
N ALA A 419 -35.54 -5.00 -8.89
CA ALA A 419 -35.90 -6.34 -8.46
C ALA A 419 -36.88 -7.00 -9.44
N GLY A 420 -37.90 -6.26 -9.90
CA GLY A 420 -38.83 -6.75 -10.92
C GLY A 420 -38.14 -7.08 -12.25
N LYS A 421 -37.20 -6.24 -12.70
CA LYS A 421 -36.38 -6.51 -13.90
C LYS A 421 -35.59 -7.82 -13.75
N MET A 422 -34.95 -8.03 -12.61
CA MET A 422 -34.18 -9.23 -12.31
C MET A 422 -35.04 -10.49 -12.19
N ARG A 423 -36.24 -10.40 -11.58
CA ARG A 423 -37.17 -11.54 -11.48
C ARG A 423 -37.60 -12.05 -12.86
N ARG A 424 -37.87 -11.13 -13.80
CA ARG A 424 -38.22 -11.48 -15.19
C ARG A 424 -37.04 -12.07 -15.96
N ALA A 425 -35.84 -11.53 -15.75
CA ALA A 425 -34.62 -12.07 -16.36
C ALA A 425 -34.32 -13.50 -15.87
N PHE A 426 -34.45 -13.75 -14.57
CA PHE A 426 -34.27 -15.09 -14.00
C PHE A 426 -35.36 -16.07 -14.50
N PHE A 427 -36.62 -15.63 -14.60
CA PHE A 427 -37.68 -16.41 -15.22
C PHE A 427 -37.35 -16.81 -16.66
N ALA A 428 -36.94 -15.86 -17.51
CA ALA A 428 -36.60 -16.14 -18.91
C ALA A 428 -35.45 -17.16 -19.04
N PHE A 429 -34.46 -17.06 -18.15
CA PHE A 429 -33.37 -18.02 -18.08
C PHE A 429 -33.86 -19.42 -17.68
N MET A 430 -34.73 -19.52 -16.67
CA MET A 430 -35.34 -20.79 -16.25
C MET A 430 -36.30 -21.38 -17.29
N GLN A 431 -37.03 -20.55 -18.01
CA GLN A 431 -37.87 -20.96 -19.13
C GLN A 431 -37.03 -21.56 -20.25
N THR A 432 -35.85 -20.99 -20.54
CA THR A 432 -34.90 -21.56 -21.51
C THR A 432 -34.33 -22.90 -21.03
N LYS A 433 -33.99 -23.00 -19.73
CA LYS A 433 -33.36 -24.20 -19.16
C LYS A 433 -34.32 -25.37 -19.01
N TYR A 434 -35.54 -25.13 -18.51
CA TYR A 434 -36.49 -26.19 -18.17
C TYR A 434 -37.73 -26.23 -19.07
N GLY A 435 -38.04 -25.17 -19.82
CA GLY A 435 -39.22 -25.06 -20.66
C GLY A 435 -40.52 -24.82 -19.90
N THR A 436 -40.84 -25.67 -18.91
CA THR A 436 -42.14 -25.65 -18.21
C THR A 436 -41.99 -25.62 -16.68
N LYS A 437 -43.03 -25.09 -16.01
CA LYS A 437 -43.14 -25.06 -14.54
C LYS A 437 -42.99 -26.45 -13.93
N ALA A 438 -43.55 -27.48 -14.58
CA ALA A 438 -43.47 -28.86 -14.11
C ALA A 438 -42.03 -29.39 -14.09
N LYS A 439 -41.24 -29.12 -15.14
CA LYS A 439 -39.83 -29.55 -15.20
C LYS A 439 -38.96 -28.79 -14.20
N ALA A 440 -39.16 -27.48 -14.06
CA ALA A 440 -38.50 -26.69 -13.03
C ALA A 440 -38.89 -27.16 -11.61
N GLY A 441 -40.17 -27.47 -11.40
CA GLY A 441 -40.69 -28.02 -10.15
C GLY A 441 -40.02 -29.35 -9.78
N VAL A 442 -39.87 -30.27 -10.73
CA VAL A 442 -39.12 -31.53 -10.50
C VAL A 442 -37.68 -31.24 -10.06
N ALA A 443 -36.99 -30.32 -10.75
CA ALA A 443 -35.60 -29.96 -10.42
C ALA A 443 -35.47 -29.32 -9.02
N TRP A 444 -36.47 -28.55 -8.59
CA TRP A 444 -36.46 -27.83 -7.31
C TRP A 444 -37.14 -28.58 -6.16
N GLY A 445 -37.62 -29.80 -6.40
CA GLY A 445 -38.34 -30.61 -5.42
C GLY A 445 -39.72 -30.04 -5.08
N ASN A 446 -40.37 -29.38 -6.05
CA ASN A 446 -41.66 -28.70 -5.95
C ASN A 446 -41.76 -27.67 -4.82
N ARG A 447 -40.62 -27.11 -4.41
CA ARG A 447 -40.55 -25.99 -3.48
C ARG A 447 -40.45 -24.69 -4.27
N TRP A 448 -41.32 -23.75 -3.93
CA TRP A 448 -41.45 -22.46 -4.58
C TRP A 448 -41.37 -21.36 -3.53
N ASP A 449 -40.62 -20.30 -3.83
CA ASP A 449 -40.59 -19.09 -3.03
C ASP A 449 -41.93 -18.33 -3.18
N ARG A 450 -42.27 -17.51 -2.18
CA ARG A 450 -43.49 -16.68 -2.25
C ARG A 450 -43.51 -15.72 -3.45
N ASP A 451 -42.33 -15.35 -3.95
CA ASP A 451 -42.18 -14.45 -5.10
C ASP A 451 -42.07 -15.21 -6.44
N ASP A 452 -42.19 -16.55 -6.43
CA ASP A 452 -42.24 -17.35 -7.66
C ASP A 452 -43.64 -17.30 -8.29
N LYS A 453 -43.83 -16.37 -9.23
CA LYS A 453 -45.06 -16.15 -9.96
C LYS A 453 -44.86 -16.56 -11.43
N TRP A 454 -44.80 -17.87 -11.65
CA TRP A 454 -44.53 -18.45 -12.98
C TRP A 454 -45.48 -17.91 -14.05
N GLU A 455 -46.78 -17.82 -13.74
CA GLU A 455 -47.82 -17.35 -14.65
C GLU A 455 -47.70 -15.84 -14.96
N ALA A 456 -47.04 -15.08 -14.08
CA ALA A 456 -46.71 -13.67 -14.29
C ALA A 456 -45.32 -13.47 -14.92
N GLY A 457 -44.58 -14.54 -15.20
CA GLY A 457 -43.23 -14.47 -15.77
C GLY A 457 -42.17 -13.93 -14.80
N GLU A 458 -42.35 -14.11 -13.49
CA GLU A 458 -41.43 -13.63 -12.46
C GLU A 458 -41.04 -14.76 -11.49
N LEU A 459 -39.74 -14.90 -11.18
CA LEU A 459 -39.24 -15.84 -10.17
C LEU A 459 -38.50 -15.11 -9.06
N GLY A 460 -38.66 -15.57 -7.82
CA GLY A 460 -38.08 -14.98 -6.63
C GLY A 460 -36.55 -15.00 -6.64
N LEU A 461 -35.95 -13.89 -6.20
CA LEU A 461 -34.51 -13.69 -6.16
C LEU A 461 -33.89 -14.26 -4.87
N MET A 462 -32.63 -14.66 -4.94
CA MET A 462 -31.82 -14.93 -3.75
C MET A 462 -30.88 -13.75 -3.45
N ALA A 463 -30.71 -13.46 -2.18
CA ALA A 463 -29.71 -12.54 -1.63
C ALA A 463 -28.37 -13.24 -1.31
N ALA A 464 -27.29 -12.47 -1.14
CA ALA A 464 -25.94 -13.01 -0.91
C ALA A 464 -25.83 -13.87 0.36
N TYR A 465 -26.55 -13.48 1.42
CA TYR A 465 -26.57 -14.22 2.70
C TYR A 465 -27.24 -15.62 2.60
N HIS A 466 -27.90 -15.95 1.49
CA HIS A 466 -28.44 -17.29 1.30
C HIS A 466 -27.40 -18.33 0.87
N TRP A 467 -26.22 -17.94 0.41
CA TRP A 467 -25.25 -18.88 -0.18
C TRP A 467 -24.28 -19.44 0.86
N GLY A 468 -24.73 -20.43 1.62
CA GLY A 468 -23.92 -21.14 2.61
C GLY A 468 -22.96 -22.16 1.98
N SER A 469 -22.00 -22.63 2.79
CA SER A 469 -20.98 -23.61 2.37
C SER A 469 -21.57 -24.97 1.99
N ASP A 470 -22.48 -25.50 2.81
CA ASP A 470 -23.07 -26.83 2.62
C ASP A 470 -24.36 -26.82 1.78
N GLY A 471 -24.77 -25.65 1.31
CA GLY A 471 -26.00 -25.43 0.58
C GLY A 471 -26.64 -24.08 0.91
N PRO A 472 -27.76 -23.75 0.24
CA PRO A 472 -28.50 -22.54 0.54
C PRO A 472 -29.08 -22.53 1.96
N LEU A 473 -29.19 -21.34 2.54
CA LEU A 473 -29.66 -21.08 3.90
C LEU A 473 -31.11 -20.60 3.94
N HIS A 474 -31.68 -20.52 5.15
CA HIS A 474 -33.00 -19.94 5.44
C HIS A 474 -34.14 -20.58 4.63
N GLU A 475 -35.01 -19.79 3.98
CA GLU A 475 -36.15 -20.28 3.18
C GLU A 475 -35.73 -21.16 1.99
N PHE A 476 -34.47 -21.06 1.57
CA PHE A 476 -33.92 -21.89 0.49
C PHE A 476 -33.24 -23.16 0.99
N SER A 477 -33.29 -23.46 2.29
CA SER A 477 -32.63 -24.64 2.87
C SER A 477 -32.94 -25.95 2.15
N GLY A 478 -31.88 -26.67 1.77
CA GLY A 478 -31.94 -27.92 1.02
C GLY A 478 -32.33 -27.78 -0.45
N GLN A 479 -32.42 -26.56 -1.01
CA GLN A 479 -32.75 -26.29 -2.42
C GLN A 479 -31.49 -26.08 -3.29
N ASN A 480 -30.50 -26.97 -3.17
CA ASN A 480 -29.19 -26.84 -3.84
C ASN A 480 -29.32 -26.60 -5.35
N GLN A 481 -30.20 -27.34 -6.04
CA GLN A 481 -30.41 -27.15 -7.48
C GLN A 481 -30.94 -25.76 -7.83
N ARG A 482 -31.89 -25.22 -7.06
CA ARG A 482 -32.41 -23.85 -7.28
C ARG A 482 -31.30 -22.81 -7.05
N ALA A 483 -30.52 -22.97 -5.98
CA ALA A 483 -29.40 -22.08 -5.70
C ALA A 483 -28.34 -22.13 -6.80
N GLY A 484 -28.01 -23.33 -7.27
CA GLY A 484 -27.13 -23.56 -8.41
C GLY A 484 -27.64 -22.91 -9.70
N ASP A 485 -28.93 -23.04 -9.99
CA ASP A 485 -29.57 -22.42 -11.15
C ASP A 485 -29.54 -20.88 -11.09
N TYR A 486 -29.75 -20.29 -9.92
CA TYR A 486 -29.68 -18.85 -9.72
C TYR A 486 -28.23 -18.34 -9.80
N ILE A 487 -27.26 -19.07 -9.23
CA ILE A 487 -25.83 -18.77 -9.36
C ILE A 487 -25.40 -18.86 -10.84
N GLU A 488 -25.84 -19.88 -11.59
CA GLU A 488 -25.54 -20.00 -13.03
C GLU A 488 -26.10 -18.81 -13.81
N PHE A 489 -27.34 -18.39 -13.53
CA PHE A 489 -27.94 -17.20 -14.14
C PHE A 489 -27.09 -15.95 -13.91
N LEU A 490 -26.71 -15.67 -12.66
CA LEU A 490 -25.87 -14.52 -12.30
C LEU A 490 -24.49 -14.60 -12.94
N THR A 491 -23.91 -15.81 -13.01
CA THR A 491 -22.61 -16.04 -13.67
C THR A 491 -22.66 -15.65 -15.12
N LYS A 492 -23.72 -16.04 -15.83
CA LYS A 492 -23.89 -15.66 -17.24
C LYS A 492 -24.05 -14.16 -17.39
N LEU A 493 -24.87 -13.52 -16.55
CA LEU A 493 -25.07 -12.08 -16.59
C LEU A 493 -23.76 -11.30 -16.44
N GLN A 494 -22.96 -11.62 -15.41
CA GLN A 494 -21.68 -10.95 -15.16
C GLN A 494 -20.63 -11.31 -16.22
N ARG A 495 -20.52 -12.59 -16.60
CA ARG A 495 -19.54 -13.01 -17.61
C ARG A 495 -19.84 -12.40 -18.97
N ASP A 496 -21.12 -12.32 -19.36
CA ASP A 496 -21.53 -11.68 -20.61
C ASP A 496 -21.16 -10.19 -20.60
N TYR A 497 -21.30 -9.50 -19.47
CA TYR A 497 -20.78 -8.14 -19.31
C TYR A 497 -19.27 -8.08 -19.54
N TYR A 498 -18.48 -8.89 -18.82
CA TYR A 498 -17.02 -8.84 -18.93
C TYR A 498 -16.50 -9.22 -20.31
N VAL A 499 -17.05 -10.26 -20.94
CA VAL A 499 -16.69 -10.66 -22.32
C VAL A 499 -17.03 -9.53 -23.29
N ARG A 500 -18.20 -8.89 -23.14
CA ARG A 500 -18.59 -7.78 -24.00
C ARG A 500 -17.70 -6.57 -23.77
N ARG A 501 -17.41 -6.22 -22.52
CA ARG A 501 -16.53 -5.10 -22.18
C ARG A 501 -15.12 -5.30 -22.73
N GLU A 502 -14.57 -6.51 -22.64
CA GLU A 502 -13.32 -6.89 -23.29
C GLU A 502 -13.38 -6.59 -24.79
N GLN A 503 -14.40 -7.08 -25.50
CA GLN A 503 -14.57 -6.81 -26.93
C GLN A 503 -14.70 -5.31 -27.24
N GLU A 504 -15.49 -4.58 -26.45
CA GLU A 504 -15.71 -3.14 -26.59
C GLU A 504 -14.37 -2.38 -26.46
N VAL A 505 -13.57 -2.61 -25.40
CA VAL A 505 -12.28 -1.90 -25.25
C VAL A 505 -11.26 -2.28 -26.33
N ARG A 506 -11.30 -3.51 -26.86
CA ARG A 506 -10.50 -3.88 -28.04
C ARG A 506 -10.93 -3.12 -29.29
N GLN A 507 -12.25 -2.95 -29.51
CA GLN A 507 -12.78 -2.15 -30.62
C GLN A 507 -12.42 -0.66 -30.48
N LEU A 508 -12.34 -0.15 -29.24
CA LEU A 508 -11.82 1.18 -28.96
C LEU A 508 -10.31 1.32 -29.27
N GLY A 509 -9.60 0.19 -29.43
CA GLY A 509 -8.20 0.13 -29.80
C GLY A 509 -7.23 -0.09 -28.63
N PHE A 510 -7.70 -0.41 -27.42
CA PHE A 510 -6.84 -0.72 -26.29
C PHE A 510 -6.14 -2.08 -26.49
N LYS A 511 -4.81 -2.12 -26.31
CA LYS A 511 -3.98 -3.28 -26.69
C LYS A 511 -3.35 -4.03 -25.51
N ALA A 512 -3.35 -3.47 -24.30
CA ALA A 512 -2.68 -4.06 -23.14
C ALA A 512 -3.62 -5.00 -22.33
N VAL A 513 -3.14 -5.48 -21.18
CA VAL A 513 -3.88 -6.43 -20.35
C VAL A 513 -5.10 -5.78 -19.72
N THR A 514 -6.16 -6.56 -19.56
CA THR A 514 -7.39 -6.16 -18.85
C THR A 514 -7.59 -7.03 -17.63
N VAL A 515 -8.25 -6.48 -16.62
CA VAL A 515 -8.68 -7.19 -15.42
C VAL A 515 -10.13 -6.81 -15.13
N THR A 516 -10.92 -7.76 -14.63
CA THR A 516 -12.35 -7.53 -14.38
C THR A 516 -12.57 -6.76 -13.07
N THR A 517 -12.32 -7.43 -11.95
CA THR A 517 -12.51 -7.00 -10.56
C THR A 517 -11.66 -7.90 -9.65
N ALA A 518 -11.31 -7.42 -8.46
CA ALA A 518 -10.55 -8.19 -7.48
C ALA A 518 -11.42 -8.90 -6.43
N TRP A 519 -12.73 -8.66 -6.42
CA TRP A 519 -13.60 -9.06 -5.31
C TRP A 519 -14.07 -10.50 -5.38
N LYS A 520 -14.42 -11.05 -4.22
CA LYS A 520 -15.01 -12.40 -4.07
C LYS A 520 -16.53 -12.29 -3.91
N SER A 521 -17.23 -13.40 -4.12
CA SER A 521 -18.68 -13.46 -3.89
C SER A 521 -19.04 -13.21 -2.42
N GLY A 522 -20.25 -12.71 -2.16
CA GLY A 522 -20.76 -12.49 -0.79
C GLY A 522 -21.12 -13.77 -0.02
N GLY A 523 -20.98 -14.95 -0.63
CA GLY A 523 -21.21 -16.24 0.04
C GLY A 523 -20.40 -17.39 -0.59
N PRO A 524 -19.98 -18.40 0.21
CA PRO A 524 -19.11 -19.49 -0.24
C PRO A 524 -19.57 -20.25 -1.49
N ALA A 525 -20.86 -20.58 -1.61
CA ALA A 525 -21.38 -21.36 -2.74
C ALA A 525 -21.20 -20.67 -4.10
N ALA A 526 -21.10 -19.35 -4.14
CA ALA A 526 -20.95 -18.57 -5.37
C ALA A 526 -19.48 -18.24 -5.71
N SER A 527 -18.51 -18.62 -4.87
CA SER A 527 -17.13 -18.13 -4.98
C SER A 527 -16.44 -18.58 -6.27
N MET A 528 -16.60 -19.85 -6.62
CA MET A 528 -16.02 -20.41 -7.85
C MET A 528 -16.76 -19.90 -9.10
N ALA A 529 -18.07 -19.69 -9.01
CA ALA A 529 -18.86 -19.09 -10.08
C ALA A 529 -18.43 -17.65 -10.38
N ASN A 530 -18.10 -16.86 -9.35
CA ASN A 530 -17.50 -15.54 -9.52
C ASN A 530 -16.14 -15.62 -10.23
N LEU A 531 -15.26 -16.53 -9.80
CA LEU A 531 -13.96 -16.72 -10.46
C LEU A 531 -14.11 -17.17 -11.94
N VAL A 532 -15.12 -17.99 -12.25
CA VAL A 532 -15.46 -18.32 -13.65
C VAL A 532 -15.81 -17.06 -14.44
N ALA A 533 -16.59 -16.13 -13.87
CA ALA A 533 -16.88 -14.87 -14.54
C ALA A 533 -15.60 -14.03 -14.73
N ASP A 534 -14.76 -13.89 -13.70
CA ASP A 534 -13.51 -13.11 -13.73
C ASP A 534 -12.52 -13.60 -14.79
N SER A 535 -12.53 -14.91 -15.11
CA SER A 535 -11.67 -15.48 -16.16
C SER A 535 -11.92 -14.92 -17.57
N ALA A 536 -12.95 -14.10 -17.76
CA ALA A 536 -13.17 -13.31 -18.96
C ALA A 536 -12.10 -12.22 -19.17
N GLY A 537 -11.50 -11.70 -18.09
CA GLY A 537 -10.39 -10.75 -18.15
C GLY A 537 -9.09 -11.38 -18.65
N GLY A 538 -8.12 -10.53 -18.99
CA GLY A 538 -6.76 -10.95 -19.37
C GLY A 538 -5.95 -11.53 -18.20
N MET A 539 -6.24 -11.10 -16.98
CA MET A 539 -5.53 -11.47 -15.74
C MET A 539 -6.53 -11.66 -14.59
N ILE A 540 -6.23 -12.55 -13.65
CA ILE A 540 -7.02 -12.74 -12.42
C ILE A 540 -6.44 -11.89 -11.31
N ASP A 541 -7.31 -11.18 -10.59
CA ASP A 541 -6.92 -10.31 -9.49
C ASP A 541 -7.64 -10.64 -8.20
N ARG A 542 -7.01 -10.40 -7.04
CA ARG A 542 -7.61 -10.57 -5.72
C ARG A 542 -7.09 -9.53 -4.73
N HIS A 543 -7.95 -9.10 -3.81
CA HIS A 543 -7.55 -8.28 -2.66
C HIS A 543 -7.61 -9.09 -1.35
N ASN A 544 -6.66 -8.86 -0.45
CA ASN A 544 -6.81 -9.27 0.95
C ASN A 544 -6.01 -8.39 1.90
N TYR A 545 -6.52 -8.24 3.12
CA TYR A 545 -5.89 -7.51 4.20
C TYR A 545 -5.81 -8.40 5.44
N TYR A 546 -4.84 -8.15 6.30
CA TYR A 546 -4.63 -8.94 7.51
C TYR A 546 -4.25 -8.07 8.71
N GLY A 547 -4.67 -8.46 9.90
CA GLY A 547 -4.33 -7.74 11.13
C GLY A 547 -5.06 -6.40 11.29
N GLY A 548 -4.40 -5.45 11.95
CA GLY A 548 -4.96 -4.12 12.24
C GLY A 548 -5.47 -3.98 13.68
N GLY A 549 -6.00 -2.80 14.01
CA GLY A 549 -6.59 -2.51 15.32
C GLY A 549 -8.00 -1.91 15.23
N ALA A 550 -8.48 -1.33 16.32
CA ALA A 550 -9.73 -0.58 16.36
C ALA A 550 -9.76 0.62 15.37
N GLY A 551 -10.95 1.16 15.09
CA GLY A 551 -11.10 2.43 14.35
C GLY A 551 -11.40 2.35 12.84
N GLY A 552 -11.71 1.18 12.27
CA GLY A 552 -12.05 1.08 10.84
C GLY A 552 -10.87 1.42 9.93
N HIS A 553 -10.97 2.45 9.07
CA HIS A 553 -9.85 2.88 8.18
C HIS A 553 -8.82 3.79 8.88
N VAL A 554 -9.03 4.12 10.16
CA VAL A 554 -8.08 4.88 10.99
C VAL A 554 -7.69 4.05 12.21
N ILE A 555 -6.49 4.30 12.73
CA ILE A 555 -5.98 3.67 13.94
C ILE A 555 -6.53 4.44 15.14
N THR A 556 -7.25 3.75 16.03
CA THR A 556 -7.67 4.28 17.33
C THR A 556 -7.23 3.33 18.44
N GLU A 557 -7.21 3.83 19.66
CA GLU A 557 -7.08 3.00 20.87
C GLU A 557 -8.17 1.90 20.89
N GLY A 558 -7.83 0.75 21.46
CA GLY A 558 -8.69 -0.44 21.45
C GLY A 558 -7.96 -1.70 21.03
N ASP A 559 -8.72 -2.70 20.58
CA ASP A 559 -8.20 -4.03 20.27
C ASP A 559 -7.21 -3.99 19.09
N VAL A 560 -6.21 -4.87 19.15
CA VAL A 560 -5.15 -5.03 18.15
C VAL A 560 -5.03 -6.50 17.81
N ILE A 561 -5.05 -6.82 16.52
CA ILE A 561 -4.84 -8.16 16.02
C ILE A 561 -3.32 -8.42 15.97
N THR A 562 -2.85 -9.25 16.89
CA THR A 562 -1.45 -9.66 17.05
C THR A 562 -1.14 -11.02 16.43
N SER A 563 -2.11 -11.64 15.75
CA SER A 563 -1.87 -12.87 15.00
C SER A 563 -0.86 -12.63 13.87
N THR A 564 -0.14 -13.68 13.50
CA THR A 564 0.92 -13.69 12.49
C THR A 564 0.61 -14.80 11.49
N HIS A 565 0.96 -14.59 10.22
CA HIS A 565 0.90 -15.62 9.19
C HIS A 565 1.80 -16.81 9.54
N LEU A 566 2.89 -16.56 10.26
CA LEU A 566 3.98 -17.52 10.47
C LEU A 566 3.56 -18.74 11.30
N SER A 567 2.47 -18.65 12.05
CA SER A 567 1.90 -19.78 12.80
C SER A 567 1.10 -20.74 11.92
N GLU A 568 0.59 -20.29 10.77
CA GLU A 568 -0.36 -21.02 9.94
C GLU A 568 -0.01 -20.90 8.44
N PRO A 569 0.88 -21.78 7.93
CA PRO A 569 1.37 -21.71 6.57
C PRO A 569 0.25 -21.58 5.53
N GLY A 570 0.37 -20.61 4.62
CA GLY A 570 -0.57 -20.40 3.53
C GLY A 570 -1.90 -19.73 3.88
N ARG A 571 -2.16 -19.40 5.15
CA ARG A 571 -3.35 -18.62 5.56
C ARG A 571 -3.12 -17.11 5.43
N GLY A 572 -4.11 -16.30 5.84
CA GLY A 572 -4.06 -14.84 5.73
C GLY A 572 -3.88 -14.37 4.29
N LEU A 573 -2.91 -13.46 4.09
CA LEU A 573 -2.65 -12.87 2.77
C LEU A 573 -2.26 -13.89 1.71
N LEU A 574 -1.48 -14.92 2.07
CA LEU A 574 -0.99 -15.91 1.09
C LEU A 574 -2.13 -16.78 0.52
N SER A 575 -3.25 -16.90 1.24
CA SER A 575 -4.42 -17.69 0.83
C SER A 575 -5.04 -17.25 -0.50
N LEU A 576 -4.72 -16.05 -0.98
CA LEU A 576 -5.10 -15.56 -2.29
C LEU A 576 -4.64 -16.49 -3.43
N GLY A 577 -3.53 -17.21 -3.26
CA GLY A 577 -3.04 -18.17 -4.24
C GLY A 577 -4.01 -19.32 -4.56
N LEU A 578 -4.96 -19.61 -3.67
CA LEU A 578 -6.02 -20.60 -3.92
C LEU A 578 -6.96 -20.26 -5.08
N PHE A 579 -6.89 -19.01 -5.58
CA PHE A 579 -7.69 -18.47 -6.69
C PHE A 579 -6.88 -18.28 -7.98
N GLN A 580 -5.62 -18.73 -8.04
CA GLN A 580 -4.78 -18.65 -9.24
C GLN A 580 -5.32 -19.58 -10.33
N VAL A 581 -5.88 -19.01 -11.40
CA VAL A 581 -6.39 -19.77 -12.54
C VAL A 581 -5.20 -20.21 -13.40
N GLU A 582 -5.09 -21.51 -13.64
CA GLU A 582 -3.91 -22.15 -14.23
C GLU A 582 -3.45 -21.61 -15.59
N ASN A 583 -4.34 -20.99 -16.37
CA ASN A 583 -4.09 -20.51 -17.72
C ASN A 583 -4.26 -18.99 -17.82
N LYS A 584 -4.07 -18.30 -16.70
CA LYS A 584 -4.14 -16.85 -16.60
C LYS A 584 -3.01 -16.34 -15.72
N PRO A 585 -2.44 -15.17 -16.05
CA PRO A 585 -1.59 -14.47 -15.11
C PRO A 585 -2.38 -14.13 -13.83
N PHE A 586 -1.68 -14.03 -12.71
CA PHE A 586 -2.27 -13.75 -11.41
C PHE A 586 -1.67 -12.51 -10.77
N CYS A 587 -2.54 -11.62 -10.29
CA CYS A 587 -2.14 -10.45 -9.53
C CYS A 587 -2.90 -10.29 -8.22
N VAL A 588 -2.32 -9.45 -7.36
CA VAL A 588 -2.94 -8.97 -6.12
C VAL A 588 -2.84 -7.45 -6.12
N SER A 589 -3.89 -6.77 -6.59
CA SER A 589 -3.86 -5.32 -6.82
C SER A 589 -4.10 -4.46 -5.58
N GLU A 590 -4.42 -5.10 -4.45
CA GLU A 590 -4.34 -4.51 -3.11
C GLU A 590 -4.05 -5.56 -2.03
N TRP A 591 -3.06 -5.27 -1.19
CA TRP A 591 -2.77 -6.03 0.02
C TRP A 591 -2.07 -5.17 1.09
N SER A 592 -2.27 -5.53 2.36
CA SER A 592 -1.46 -5.01 3.48
C SER A 592 -1.65 -5.83 4.76
N MET A 593 -0.63 -5.84 5.65
CA MET A 593 -0.79 -6.19 7.06
C MET A 593 -0.87 -4.91 7.91
N LEU A 594 -2.03 -4.69 8.51
CA LEU A 594 -2.40 -3.35 8.95
C LEU A 594 -1.74 -2.98 10.32
N PRO A 595 -1.23 -1.74 10.48
CA PRO A 595 -0.89 -1.19 11.79
C PRO A 595 -2.15 -1.10 12.67
N PRO A 596 -1.99 -1.10 14.01
CA PRO A 596 -0.75 -1.04 14.77
C PRO A 596 -0.15 -2.43 15.07
N SER A 597 -0.41 -3.45 14.25
CA SER A 597 0.19 -4.77 14.45
C SER A 597 1.72 -4.69 14.46
N PRO A 598 2.40 -5.24 15.48
CA PRO A 598 3.86 -5.13 15.63
C PRO A 598 4.63 -6.05 14.67
N TYR A 599 3.96 -7.00 14.03
CA TYR A 599 4.58 -8.06 13.20
C TYR A 599 4.43 -7.83 11.69
N LYS A 600 3.93 -6.67 11.27
CA LYS A 600 3.61 -6.39 9.86
C LYS A 600 4.79 -6.47 8.90
N ALA A 601 6.04 -6.36 9.38
CA ALA A 601 7.25 -6.52 8.57
C ALA A 601 7.35 -7.90 7.88
N GLU A 602 6.59 -8.91 8.32
CA GLU A 602 6.57 -10.24 7.68
C GLU A 602 5.87 -10.24 6.31
N ALA A 603 4.95 -9.31 6.04
CA ALA A 603 4.03 -9.42 4.91
C ALA A 603 4.72 -9.28 3.54
N ALA A 604 5.55 -8.24 3.36
CA ALA A 604 6.24 -8.01 2.08
C ALA A 604 7.20 -9.17 1.70
N PRO A 605 8.04 -9.69 2.62
CA PRO A 605 8.84 -10.88 2.36
C PRO A 605 8.02 -12.12 1.98
N LEU A 606 6.85 -12.35 2.61
CA LEU A 606 5.98 -13.47 2.25
C LEU A 606 5.46 -13.35 0.81
N PHE A 607 5.02 -12.15 0.39
CA PHE A 607 4.64 -11.90 -1.00
C PHE A 607 5.79 -12.07 -1.97
N ALA A 608 6.99 -11.56 -1.65
CA ALA A 608 8.14 -11.65 -2.52
C ALA A 608 8.62 -13.10 -2.70
N PHE A 609 8.84 -13.82 -1.60
CA PHE A 609 9.46 -15.15 -1.65
C PHE A 609 8.46 -16.26 -1.95
N TYR A 610 7.28 -16.26 -1.30
CA TYR A 610 6.27 -17.29 -1.56
C TYR A 610 5.36 -16.90 -2.73
N GLY A 611 4.83 -15.68 -2.78
CA GLY A 611 3.90 -15.27 -3.85
C GLY A 611 4.57 -15.14 -5.22
N MET A 612 5.46 -14.16 -5.36
CA MET A 612 6.14 -13.85 -6.63
C MET A 612 7.18 -14.90 -7.01
N GLY A 613 7.93 -15.41 -6.03
CA GLY A 613 8.92 -16.48 -6.19
C GLY A 613 8.28 -17.86 -6.34
N LEU A 614 8.00 -18.55 -5.23
CA LEU A 614 7.56 -19.96 -5.25
C LEU A 614 6.26 -20.20 -6.03
N GLN A 615 5.23 -19.35 -5.83
CA GLN A 615 3.93 -19.50 -6.51
C GLN A 615 3.95 -18.95 -7.95
N GLY A 616 4.97 -18.16 -8.31
CA GLY A 616 5.11 -17.58 -9.63
C GLY A 616 4.06 -16.52 -9.97
N TRP A 617 3.50 -15.80 -8.99
CA TRP A 617 2.57 -14.69 -9.24
C TRP A 617 3.22 -13.60 -10.09
N ASP A 618 2.42 -12.87 -10.88
CA ASP A 618 2.92 -11.96 -11.90
C ASP A 618 2.99 -10.50 -11.44
N ALA A 619 2.07 -10.07 -10.57
CA ALA A 619 2.03 -8.69 -10.09
C ALA A 619 1.43 -8.57 -8.68
N VAL A 620 2.04 -7.75 -7.81
CA VAL A 620 1.52 -7.49 -6.46
C VAL A 620 1.66 -6.01 -6.13
N TYR A 621 0.60 -5.42 -5.56
CA TYR A 621 0.47 -3.98 -5.35
C TYR A 621 0.19 -3.69 -3.89
N HIS A 622 1.16 -3.11 -3.18
CA HIS A 622 0.92 -2.73 -1.79
C HIS A 622 -0.05 -1.54 -1.70
N PHE A 623 -0.99 -1.58 -0.75
CA PHE A 623 -2.01 -0.56 -0.57
C PHE A 623 -1.79 0.23 0.75
N ALA A 624 -1.64 1.56 0.74
CA ALA A 624 -1.44 2.47 -0.40
C ALA A 624 -0.37 3.50 -0.04
N CYS A 625 0.24 4.13 -1.04
CA CYS A 625 1.24 5.16 -0.89
C CYS A 625 0.57 6.52 -1.00
N ASN A 626 0.50 7.27 0.11
CA ASN A 626 -0.16 8.58 0.15
C ASN A 626 0.82 9.75 0.11
N SER A 627 2.12 9.46 0.29
CA SER A 627 3.20 10.45 0.28
C SER A 627 4.47 9.89 -0.38
N PRO A 628 5.25 10.70 -1.12
CA PRO A 628 6.50 10.27 -1.75
C PRO A 628 7.72 10.34 -0.82
N HIS A 629 7.52 10.17 0.50
CA HIS A 629 8.61 10.10 1.47
C HIS A 629 8.22 9.22 2.65
N MET A 630 9.22 8.62 3.29
CA MET A 630 9.09 7.96 4.59
C MET A 630 9.28 8.97 5.73
N GLY A 631 8.59 8.80 6.85
CA GLY A 631 8.77 9.64 8.03
C GLY A 631 7.47 9.98 8.74
N ASP A 632 7.55 10.77 9.81
CA ASP A 632 6.40 11.37 10.48
C ASP A 632 5.33 10.40 11.01
N GLY A 633 5.76 9.20 11.40
CA GLY A 633 4.90 8.21 12.05
C GLY A 633 4.13 7.33 11.08
N TRP A 634 2.97 6.82 11.49
CA TRP A 634 2.00 6.25 10.55
C TRP A 634 1.22 7.38 9.88
N PRO A 635 1.33 7.56 8.54
CA PRO A 635 0.70 8.65 7.80
C PRO A 635 -0.78 8.83 8.15
N SER A 636 -1.13 9.99 8.69
CA SER A 636 -2.50 10.36 9.11
C SER A 636 -3.19 9.31 10.01
N LEU A 637 -2.42 8.48 10.73
CA LEU A 637 -2.91 7.32 11.48
C LEU A 637 -3.82 6.40 10.64
N ARG A 638 -3.57 6.31 9.34
CA ARG A 638 -4.27 5.39 8.43
C ARG A 638 -3.72 3.98 8.59
N LYS A 639 -4.55 2.99 8.24
CA LYS A 639 -4.12 1.59 8.23
C LYS A 639 -3.41 1.17 6.94
N TYR A 640 -3.55 1.95 5.87
CA TYR A 640 -2.91 1.67 4.59
C TYR A 640 -1.72 2.61 4.40
N VAL A 641 -0.50 2.09 4.57
CA VAL A 641 0.72 2.92 4.71
C VAL A 641 1.95 2.27 4.05
N THR A 642 2.15 2.52 2.76
CA THR A 642 3.29 1.94 2.00
C THR A 642 4.62 2.60 2.37
N GLU A 643 4.57 3.89 2.64
CA GLU A 643 5.70 4.78 2.93
C GLU A 643 6.24 4.62 4.36
N THR A 644 6.40 3.37 4.81
CA THR A 644 7.00 3.01 6.11
C THR A 644 8.18 2.04 5.91
N PRO A 645 9.13 1.96 6.87
CA PRO A 645 10.26 1.04 6.77
C PRO A 645 9.84 -0.43 6.60
N HIS A 646 8.74 -0.85 7.22
CA HIS A 646 8.21 -2.22 7.11
C HIS A 646 7.69 -2.56 5.71
N TYR A 647 7.46 -1.59 4.84
CA TYR A 647 7.03 -1.82 3.46
C TYR A 647 8.09 -1.30 2.50
N ILE A 648 8.04 -0.04 2.07
CA ILE A 648 8.97 0.47 1.06
C ILE A 648 10.44 0.33 1.47
N GLY A 649 10.75 0.37 2.78
CA GLY A 649 12.09 0.09 3.30
C GLY A 649 12.57 -1.37 3.14
N GLN A 650 11.74 -2.30 2.69
CA GLN A 650 12.18 -3.66 2.32
C GLN A 650 12.25 -3.84 0.80
N PHE A 651 11.60 -2.97 0.03
CA PHE A 651 11.40 -3.16 -1.40
C PHE A 651 12.70 -3.27 -2.21
N PRO A 652 13.79 -2.53 -1.93
CA PRO A 652 15.05 -2.70 -2.67
C PRO A 652 15.57 -4.14 -2.65
N ALA A 653 15.65 -4.77 -1.48
CA ALA A 653 16.10 -6.15 -1.34
C ALA A 653 15.12 -7.15 -1.99
N LEU A 654 13.81 -6.93 -1.79
CA LEU A 654 12.76 -7.83 -2.30
C LEU A 654 12.63 -7.74 -3.82
N ALA A 655 12.59 -6.54 -4.39
CA ALA A 655 12.49 -6.32 -5.82
C ALA A 655 13.75 -6.78 -6.56
N PHE A 656 14.94 -6.59 -6.00
CA PHE A 656 16.17 -7.18 -6.55
C PHE A 656 16.05 -8.71 -6.66
N ALA A 657 15.59 -9.37 -5.60
CA ALA A 657 15.37 -10.81 -5.59
C ALA A 657 14.31 -11.26 -6.62
N ILE A 658 13.23 -10.50 -6.79
CA ILE A 658 12.16 -10.79 -7.74
C ILE A 658 12.66 -10.66 -9.19
N TYR A 659 13.31 -9.54 -9.54
CA TYR A 659 13.70 -9.24 -10.91
C TYR A 659 14.86 -10.10 -11.41
N ASN A 660 15.73 -10.57 -10.52
CA ASN A 660 16.82 -11.48 -10.86
C ASN A 660 16.47 -12.96 -10.60
N GLY A 661 15.24 -13.28 -10.19
CA GLY A 661 14.79 -14.66 -10.00
C GLY A 661 15.57 -15.43 -8.93
N HIS A 662 15.81 -14.80 -7.77
CA HIS A 662 16.59 -15.40 -6.67
C HIS A 662 15.88 -16.56 -5.96
N ILE A 663 14.57 -16.74 -6.21
CA ILE A 663 13.77 -17.86 -5.74
C ILE A 663 13.23 -18.59 -6.96
N GLN A 664 13.46 -19.90 -7.02
CA GLN A 664 12.94 -20.76 -8.06
C GLN A 664 11.42 -20.94 -7.93
N GLU A 665 10.68 -20.80 -9.04
CA GLU A 665 9.25 -21.15 -9.07
C GLU A 665 9.06 -22.65 -8.78
N GLY A 666 8.11 -22.98 -7.91
CA GLY A 666 7.85 -24.37 -7.50
C GLY A 666 7.02 -25.16 -8.51
N ASP A 667 6.99 -26.48 -8.36
CA ASP A 667 6.09 -27.34 -9.14
C ASP A 667 4.62 -27.08 -8.81
N VAL A 668 3.71 -27.42 -9.73
CA VAL A 668 2.26 -27.47 -9.41
C VAL A 668 2.00 -28.68 -8.52
N VAL A 669 1.97 -28.42 -7.22
CA VAL A 669 1.74 -29.44 -6.19
C VAL A 669 0.26 -29.67 -5.92
N ALA A 670 -0.62 -28.73 -6.28
CA ALA A 670 -2.06 -28.96 -6.27
C ALA A 670 -2.76 -28.28 -7.46
N ALA A 671 -3.37 -29.09 -8.33
CA ALA A 671 -4.26 -28.65 -9.39
C ALA A 671 -5.70 -28.98 -9.01
N ARG A 672 -6.52 -27.95 -8.73
CA ARG A 672 -7.94 -28.10 -8.38
C ARG A 672 -8.77 -27.92 -9.65
N GLU A 673 -9.21 -29.01 -10.29
CA GLU A 673 -10.05 -28.93 -11.48
C GLU A 673 -11.53 -29.09 -11.13
N LEU A 674 -12.37 -28.16 -11.60
CA LEU A 674 -13.82 -28.17 -11.38
C LEU A 674 -14.60 -28.29 -12.69
N ALA A 675 -15.59 -29.18 -12.71
CA ALA A 675 -16.61 -29.27 -13.72
C ALA A 675 -17.71 -28.21 -13.52
N LYS A 676 -18.44 -27.94 -14.60
CA LYS A 676 -19.55 -26.97 -14.60
C LYS A 676 -20.58 -27.30 -13.52
N GLU A 677 -20.90 -28.58 -13.36
CA GLU A 677 -21.90 -29.09 -12.43
C GLU A 677 -21.52 -28.79 -10.97
N ASP A 678 -20.22 -28.85 -10.66
CA ASP A 678 -19.68 -28.57 -9.33
C ASP A 678 -19.58 -27.06 -9.05
N VAL A 679 -19.25 -26.25 -10.06
CA VAL A 679 -19.31 -24.77 -9.96
C VAL A 679 -20.73 -24.30 -9.65
N PHE A 680 -21.75 -24.95 -10.21
CA PHE A 680 -23.16 -24.60 -10.03
C PHE A 680 -23.93 -25.59 -9.14
N ALA A 681 -23.25 -26.26 -8.20
CA ALA A 681 -23.87 -27.22 -7.30
C ALA A 681 -24.78 -26.57 -6.23
N GLY A 682 -24.76 -25.24 -6.11
CA GLY A 682 -25.47 -24.50 -5.05
C GLY A 682 -24.84 -24.66 -3.66
N LYS A 683 -23.56 -25.09 -3.61
CA LYS A 683 -22.74 -25.28 -2.40
C LYS A 683 -21.26 -25.11 -2.74
N ASP A 684 -20.42 -24.96 -1.73
CA ASP A 684 -18.96 -24.85 -1.86
C ASP A 684 -18.31 -26.24 -1.88
N VAL A 685 -18.14 -26.78 -3.09
CA VAL A 685 -17.56 -28.12 -3.32
C VAL A 685 -16.08 -28.25 -2.93
N LEU A 686 -15.36 -27.14 -2.78
CA LEU A 686 -13.94 -27.13 -2.39
C LEU A 686 -13.75 -26.82 -0.89
N GLY A 687 -14.84 -26.56 -0.16
CA GLY A 687 -14.83 -26.21 1.26
C GLY A 687 -13.99 -24.98 1.60
N GLN A 688 -13.90 -24.03 0.67
CA GLN A 688 -13.18 -22.77 0.75
C GLN A 688 -13.99 -21.64 1.38
N SER A 689 -14.71 -21.96 2.45
CA SER A 689 -15.50 -20.97 3.15
C SER A 689 -14.58 -19.93 3.77
N LEU A 690 -14.98 -18.67 3.63
CA LEU A 690 -14.29 -17.53 4.21
C LEU A 690 -15.16 -17.00 5.37
N ALA A 691 -14.54 -16.66 6.50
CA ALA A 691 -15.16 -15.86 7.55
C ALA A 691 -14.25 -14.69 7.93
N GLY A 692 -14.79 -13.80 8.75
CA GLY A 692 -14.13 -12.55 9.09
C GLY A 692 -14.37 -11.47 8.03
N GLY A 693 -14.55 -10.25 8.54
CA GLY A 693 -14.50 -8.99 7.81
C GLY A 693 -15.77 -8.60 7.06
N GLY A 694 -16.48 -7.59 7.56
CA GLY A 694 -17.00 -6.62 6.60
C GLY A 694 -15.85 -6.12 5.72
N TRP A 695 -16.16 -5.73 4.48
CA TRP A 695 -15.28 -5.10 3.48
C TRP A 695 -13.87 -5.73 3.33
N ASP A 696 -12.87 -5.51 4.20
CA ASP A 696 -11.45 -5.72 3.85
C ASP A 696 -10.84 -7.12 4.09
N ALA A 697 -10.76 -7.58 5.35
CA ALA A 697 -9.96 -8.75 5.75
C ALA A 697 -10.73 -10.07 5.65
N LYS A 698 -10.17 -11.08 4.96
CA LYS A 698 -10.86 -12.34 4.65
C LYS A 698 -10.02 -13.54 5.09
N GLU A 699 -10.58 -14.40 5.94
CA GLU A 699 -9.92 -15.61 6.45
C GLU A 699 -10.60 -16.90 6.02
N LEU A 700 -9.84 -17.92 5.65
CA LEU A 700 -10.39 -19.25 5.34
C LEU A 700 -10.84 -19.95 6.62
N THR A 701 -12.10 -20.39 6.71
CA THR A 701 -12.68 -21.07 7.87
C THR A 701 -13.35 -22.40 7.56
N GLY A 702 -13.47 -22.76 6.28
CA GLY A 702 -14.12 -24.00 5.83
C GLY A 702 -13.23 -25.24 5.91
N ARG A 703 -13.85 -26.40 5.63
CA ARG A 703 -13.17 -27.70 5.51
C ARG A 703 -12.54 -27.81 4.12
N LEU A 704 -11.35 -27.25 3.97
CA LEU A 704 -10.68 -27.11 2.69
C LEU A 704 -10.31 -28.47 2.07
N THR A 705 -10.70 -28.71 0.82
CA THR A 705 -10.24 -29.88 0.05
C THR A 705 -8.74 -29.87 -0.18
N THR A 706 -8.14 -28.67 -0.22
CA THR A 706 -6.68 -28.47 -0.32
C THR A 706 -6.24 -27.58 0.83
N SER A 707 -5.36 -28.10 1.68
CA SER A 707 -4.82 -27.35 2.82
C SER A 707 -4.12 -26.07 2.33
N PRO A 708 -4.31 -24.90 2.98
CA PRO A 708 -3.58 -23.67 2.64
C PRO A 708 -2.08 -23.87 2.75
N ALA A 709 -1.62 -24.73 3.67
CA ALA A 709 -0.23 -25.07 3.85
C ALA A 709 0.46 -25.59 2.58
N THR A 710 -0.32 -26.07 1.60
CA THR A 710 0.19 -26.43 0.27
C THR A 710 0.88 -25.25 -0.45
N LEU A 711 0.41 -24.02 -0.21
CA LEU A 711 1.02 -22.79 -0.76
C LEU A 711 2.43 -22.52 -0.19
N ALA A 712 2.80 -23.15 0.92
CA ALA A 712 4.15 -23.08 1.46
C ALA A 712 5.12 -24.05 0.77
N ILE A 713 4.62 -25.03 0.00
CA ILE A 713 5.48 -26.07 -0.60
C ILE A 713 5.62 -25.96 -2.12
N GLY A 714 4.62 -25.45 -2.83
CA GLY A 714 4.67 -25.26 -4.28
C GLY A 714 3.37 -24.65 -4.82
N ARG A 715 3.28 -24.51 -6.15
CA ARG A 715 2.16 -23.86 -6.83
C ARG A 715 0.83 -24.56 -6.61
N VAL A 716 -0.20 -23.78 -6.32
CA VAL A 716 -1.60 -24.22 -6.27
C VAL A 716 -2.37 -23.52 -7.37
N THR A 717 -3.09 -24.29 -8.20
CA THR A 717 -3.86 -23.74 -9.32
C THR A 717 -5.31 -24.21 -9.28
N ILE A 718 -6.18 -23.47 -9.96
CA ILE A 718 -7.55 -23.87 -10.25
C ILE A 718 -7.81 -23.89 -11.75
N GLY A 719 -8.49 -24.93 -12.21
CA GLY A 719 -8.86 -25.14 -13.60
C GLY A 719 -10.35 -25.42 -13.74
N PHE A 720 -10.94 -24.99 -14.85
CA PHE A 720 -12.34 -25.31 -15.19
C PHE A 720 -12.36 -26.32 -16.35
N ARG A 721 -12.93 -27.50 -16.12
CA ARG A 721 -12.83 -28.69 -16.98
C ARG A 721 -14.19 -29.34 -17.23
N LYS A 722 -14.20 -30.42 -18.02
CA LYS A 722 -15.40 -31.27 -18.22
C LYS A 722 -15.69 -32.19 -17.04
N GLN A 723 -14.66 -32.53 -16.26
CA GLN A 723 -14.75 -33.40 -15.09
C GLN A 723 -13.94 -32.79 -13.97
N SER A 724 -14.45 -32.89 -12.75
CA SER A 724 -13.73 -32.40 -11.58
C SER A 724 -12.67 -33.41 -11.17
N GLN A 725 -11.47 -32.91 -10.92
CA GLN A 725 -10.37 -33.71 -10.39
C GLN A 725 -9.45 -32.79 -9.60
N THR A 726 -9.27 -33.06 -8.32
CA THR A 726 -8.18 -32.42 -7.56
C THR A 726 -7.01 -33.37 -7.51
N LYS A 727 -5.88 -32.95 -8.10
CA LYS A 727 -4.59 -33.65 -7.96
C LYS A 727 -3.77 -32.85 -6.98
N ALA A 728 -3.41 -33.45 -5.85
CA ALA A 728 -2.57 -32.81 -4.83
C ALA A 728 -1.43 -33.75 -4.43
N SER A 729 -0.25 -33.18 -4.24
CA SER A 729 0.90 -33.86 -3.65
C SER A 729 0.61 -34.15 -2.18
N ASP A 730 1.21 -35.21 -1.66
CA ASP A 730 1.12 -35.52 -0.24
C ASP A 730 1.95 -34.53 0.57
N LEU A 731 1.27 -33.65 1.31
CA LEU A 731 1.90 -32.62 2.15
C LEU A 731 2.87 -33.23 3.16
N ALA A 732 2.61 -34.46 3.64
CA ALA A 732 3.47 -35.15 4.60
C ALA A 732 4.88 -35.42 4.04
N THR A 733 5.05 -35.48 2.72
CA THR A 733 6.37 -35.64 2.08
C THR A 733 7.27 -34.43 2.31
N TYR A 734 6.68 -33.26 2.51
CA TYR A 734 7.37 -31.98 2.66
C TYR A 734 7.34 -31.46 4.10
N GLN A 735 6.74 -32.22 5.01
CA GLN A 735 6.50 -31.83 6.38
C GLN A 735 7.35 -32.66 7.35
N ASP A 736 8.10 -31.99 8.21
CA ASP A 736 8.56 -32.59 9.45
C ASP A 736 7.53 -32.26 10.54
N GLU A 737 6.72 -33.25 10.89
CA GLU A 737 5.67 -33.09 11.92
C GLU A 737 6.25 -32.85 13.32
N THR A 738 7.43 -33.40 13.61
CA THR A 738 8.06 -33.31 14.93
C THR A 738 8.59 -31.91 15.17
N SER A 739 9.35 -31.39 14.20
CA SER A 739 9.91 -30.04 14.28
C SER A 739 8.95 -28.95 13.77
N LYS A 740 7.78 -29.33 13.24
CA LYS A 740 6.75 -28.44 12.70
C LYS A 740 7.30 -27.54 11.59
N VAL A 741 7.82 -28.16 10.54
CA VAL A 741 8.46 -27.49 9.40
C VAL A 741 7.87 -27.97 8.10
N LEU A 742 7.57 -27.04 7.20
CA LEU A 742 7.27 -27.33 5.79
C LEU A 742 8.44 -26.85 4.93
N THR A 743 8.90 -27.69 4.02
CA THR A 743 9.97 -27.34 3.07
C THR A 743 9.42 -27.32 1.66
N SER A 744 9.72 -26.25 0.92
CA SER A 744 9.33 -26.12 -0.48
C SER A 744 9.92 -27.20 -1.38
N THR A 745 9.23 -27.48 -2.49
CA THR A 745 9.67 -28.41 -3.55
C THR A 745 11.05 -28.07 -4.12
N THR A 746 11.46 -26.80 -4.04
CA THR A 746 12.79 -26.31 -4.46
C THR A 746 13.85 -26.44 -3.37
N ASN A 747 13.45 -26.71 -2.12
CA ASN A 747 14.27 -26.65 -0.89
C ASN A 747 14.81 -25.26 -0.54
N GLU A 748 14.40 -24.21 -1.26
CA GLU A 748 14.89 -22.84 -1.03
C GLU A 748 14.11 -22.10 0.06
N LEU A 749 12.91 -22.57 0.41
CA LEU A 749 12.07 -21.99 1.45
C LEU A 749 11.69 -23.04 2.50
N ALA A 750 11.83 -22.68 3.77
CA ALA A 750 11.37 -23.48 4.89
C ALA A 750 10.46 -22.65 5.81
N TRP A 751 9.26 -23.14 6.07
CA TRP A 751 8.29 -22.55 6.98
C TRP A 751 8.27 -23.34 8.30
N ARG A 752 8.92 -22.80 9.33
CA ARG A 752 8.96 -23.38 10.68
C ARG A 752 7.80 -22.83 11.50
N TYR A 753 6.61 -23.39 11.31
CA TYR A 753 5.40 -22.88 11.94
C TYR A 753 5.33 -23.18 13.46
N GLY A 754 6.09 -24.16 13.95
CA GLY A 754 6.29 -24.36 15.39
C GLY A 754 7.05 -23.21 16.06
N ASP A 755 8.05 -22.68 15.36
CA ASP A 755 8.87 -21.55 15.82
C ASP A 755 8.30 -20.19 15.42
N ARG A 756 7.27 -20.18 14.56
CA ARG A 756 6.72 -18.97 13.89
C ARG A 756 7.82 -18.20 13.14
N ARG A 757 8.54 -18.91 12.27
CA ARG A 757 9.63 -18.36 11.46
C ARG A 757 9.63 -18.93 10.04
N VAL A 758 9.96 -18.10 9.07
CA VAL A 758 10.34 -18.48 7.71
C VAL A 758 11.86 -18.32 7.55
N GLU A 759 12.48 -19.31 6.92
CA GLU A 759 13.88 -19.27 6.48
C GLU A 759 13.93 -19.32 4.96
N VAL A 760 14.59 -18.33 4.37
CA VAL A 760 14.92 -18.30 2.93
C VAL A 760 16.36 -18.78 2.79
N ARG A 761 16.51 -19.86 2.04
CA ARG A 761 17.68 -20.71 1.93
C ARG A 761 18.12 -20.87 0.48
N SER A 762 17.77 -19.93 -0.40
CA SER A 762 18.25 -19.99 -1.79
C SER A 762 19.76 -19.72 -1.85
N PRO A 763 20.44 -20.11 -2.95
CA PRO A 763 21.86 -19.82 -3.13
C PRO A 763 22.20 -18.32 -3.12
N LYS A 764 21.25 -17.46 -3.49
CA LYS A 764 21.39 -15.99 -3.59
C LYS A 764 20.78 -15.32 -2.36
N THR A 765 19.62 -14.66 -2.49
CA THR A 765 19.00 -13.98 -1.34
C THR A 765 18.61 -14.97 -0.25
N GLN A 766 19.13 -14.75 0.96
CA GLN A 766 18.82 -15.55 2.14
C GLN A 766 18.19 -14.67 3.21
N ALA A 767 17.32 -15.23 4.04
CA ALA A 767 16.60 -14.43 5.03
C ALA A 767 16.09 -15.24 6.23
N VAL A 768 15.87 -14.53 7.34
CA VAL A 768 15.13 -14.98 8.51
C VAL A 768 13.98 -14.00 8.74
N ILE A 769 12.74 -14.47 8.65
CA ILE A 769 11.54 -13.68 8.87
C ILE A 769 10.74 -14.31 10.02
N GLY A 770 10.52 -13.59 11.10
CA GLY A 770 9.70 -14.05 12.22
C GLY A 770 10.38 -14.07 13.58
N PHE A 771 9.88 -14.94 14.44
CA PHE A 771 10.30 -15.02 15.84
C PHE A 771 11.64 -15.73 16.00
N THR A 772 12.42 -15.26 16.97
CA THR A 772 13.73 -15.82 17.33
C THR A 772 13.77 -16.22 18.81
N SER A 773 14.64 -17.17 19.14
CA SER A 773 14.77 -17.73 20.50
C SER A 773 16.16 -17.50 21.11
N GLY A 774 17.03 -16.74 20.45
CA GLY A 774 18.44 -16.60 20.81
C GLY A 774 19.33 -17.78 20.38
N ALA A 775 18.74 -18.90 19.93
CA ALA A 775 19.49 -20.01 19.36
C ALA A 775 20.11 -19.61 18.00
N PRO A 776 21.33 -20.10 17.67
CA PRO A 776 21.95 -19.83 16.37
C PRO A 776 21.10 -20.38 15.22
N ILE A 777 20.79 -19.54 14.24
CA ILE A 777 20.15 -19.91 12.99
C ILE A 777 21.22 -20.07 11.91
N ARG A 778 21.15 -21.17 11.16
CA ARG A 778 22.09 -21.48 10.06
C ARG A 778 21.35 -21.54 8.74
N LEU A 779 21.58 -20.55 7.89
CA LEU A 779 21.24 -20.55 6.47
C LEU A 779 22.45 -21.06 5.66
N PRO A 780 22.30 -21.38 4.36
CA PRO A 780 23.42 -21.89 3.56
C PRO A 780 24.67 -20.98 3.54
N GLY A 781 24.48 -19.66 3.56
CA GLY A 781 25.56 -18.67 3.52
C GLY A 781 25.68 -17.79 4.75
N VAL A 782 24.81 -17.95 5.75
CA VAL A 782 24.75 -17.08 6.94
C VAL A 782 24.58 -17.89 8.22
N GLN A 783 25.38 -17.57 9.24
CA GLN A 783 25.10 -17.95 10.62
C GLN A 783 24.71 -16.68 11.38
N ALA A 784 23.55 -16.72 12.05
CA ALA A 784 23.02 -15.58 12.79
C ALA A 784 22.63 -16.00 14.20
N LYS A 785 23.13 -15.27 15.20
CA LYS A 785 22.66 -15.34 16.59
C LYS A 785 21.93 -14.05 16.91
N ILE A 786 20.61 -14.13 17.00
CA ILE A 786 19.72 -12.96 17.05
C ILE A 786 19.13 -12.84 18.45
N LYS A 787 19.28 -11.68 19.08
CA LYS A 787 18.67 -11.38 20.39
C LYS A 787 17.28 -10.74 20.23
N THR A 788 17.05 -9.99 19.15
CA THR A 788 15.77 -9.32 18.91
C THR A 788 14.64 -10.34 18.71
N PRO A 789 13.52 -10.25 19.45
CA PRO A 789 12.50 -11.30 19.48
C PRO A 789 11.80 -11.60 18.15
N PHE A 790 11.70 -10.61 17.27
CA PHE A 790 11.07 -10.72 15.95
C PHE A 790 11.89 -9.91 14.94
N VAL A 791 12.19 -10.49 13.79
CA VAL A 791 12.99 -9.83 12.75
C VAL A 791 12.44 -10.09 11.34
N SER A 792 12.68 -9.14 10.45
CA SER A 792 12.87 -9.36 9.02
C SER A 792 14.33 -9.06 8.73
N LEU A 793 15.14 -10.12 8.58
CA LEU A 793 16.58 -10.01 8.34
C LEU A 793 16.91 -10.67 7.00
N ILE A 794 17.20 -9.85 5.99
CA ILE A 794 17.37 -10.24 4.59
C ILE A 794 18.79 -9.91 4.13
N PHE A 795 19.43 -10.86 3.46
CA PHE A 795 20.78 -10.74 2.89
C PHE A 795 20.68 -10.87 1.38
N THR A 796 20.94 -9.78 0.65
CA THR A 796 20.78 -9.72 -0.80
C THR A 796 22.13 -9.43 -1.47
N PRO A 797 22.65 -10.34 -2.32
CA PRO A 797 23.86 -10.09 -3.09
C PRO A 797 23.55 -9.12 -4.24
N LEU A 798 23.99 -7.87 -4.13
CA LEU A 798 23.72 -6.80 -5.10
C LEU A 798 24.51 -6.96 -6.41
N ASP A 799 25.47 -7.89 -6.44
CA ASP A 799 26.19 -8.32 -7.64
C ASP A 799 25.52 -9.51 -8.36
N ASP A 800 24.34 -9.96 -7.91
CA ASP A 800 23.58 -11.10 -8.45
C ASP A 800 24.32 -12.45 -8.39
N GLU A 801 25.41 -12.55 -7.63
CA GLU A 801 26.17 -13.79 -7.42
C GLU A 801 25.59 -14.62 -6.25
N PRO A 802 25.91 -15.92 -6.13
CA PRO A 802 25.62 -16.68 -4.92
C PRO A 802 26.17 -15.97 -3.68
N LEU A 803 25.40 -15.92 -2.59
CA LEU A 803 25.74 -15.12 -1.39
C LEU A 803 27.10 -15.47 -0.78
N VAL A 804 27.49 -16.75 -0.92
CA VAL A 804 28.77 -17.28 -0.42
C VAL A 804 29.99 -16.76 -1.19
N THR A 805 29.81 -16.33 -2.44
CA THR A 805 30.85 -15.76 -3.32
C THR A 805 30.67 -14.28 -3.61
N SER A 806 29.49 -13.72 -3.29
CA SER A 806 29.17 -12.31 -3.48
C SER A 806 30.14 -11.40 -2.73
N ARG A 807 30.52 -10.32 -3.39
CA ARG A 807 31.42 -9.28 -2.89
C ARG A 807 30.69 -8.03 -2.44
N HIS A 808 29.41 -7.90 -2.78
CA HIS A 808 28.59 -6.74 -2.46
C HIS A 808 27.22 -7.19 -1.96
N ILE A 809 26.99 -7.05 -0.65
CA ILE A 809 25.77 -7.58 -0.01
C ILE A 809 25.05 -6.44 0.72
N LEU A 810 23.76 -6.30 0.46
CA LEU A 810 22.84 -5.50 1.26
C LEU A 810 22.19 -6.36 2.34
N ILE A 811 22.33 -5.93 3.59
CA ILE A 811 21.58 -6.45 4.73
C ILE A 811 20.42 -5.49 5.01
N THR A 812 19.19 -5.97 4.91
CA THR A 812 17.99 -5.28 5.41
C THR A 812 17.60 -5.92 6.74
N ALA A 813 17.69 -5.16 7.82
CA ALA A 813 17.54 -5.62 9.19
C ALA A 813 16.46 -4.81 9.92
N LEU A 814 15.21 -5.29 9.85
CA LEU A 814 14.06 -4.67 10.51
C LEU A 814 13.54 -5.55 11.64
N ALA A 815 13.00 -4.93 12.68
CA ALA A 815 12.26 -5.59 13.76
C ALA A 815 10.89 -4.91 13.92
N ARG A 816 10.38 -4.74 15.14
CA ARG A 816 9.10 -4.06 15.37
C ARG A 816 9.20 -2.56 15.16
N ASP A 817 8.07 -1.91 14.88
CA ASP A 817 7.92 -0.46 14.86
C ASP A 817 6.76 -0.02 15.78
N LYS A 818 6.76 1.24 16.17
CA LYS A 818 5.63 1.89 16.87
C LYS A 818 5.74 3.41 16.81
N GLN A 819 4.64 4.12 17.04
CA GLN A 819 4.70 5.56 17.24
C GLN A 819 5.40 5.90 18.57
N THR A 820 6.00 7.08 18.64
CA THR A 820 6.57 7.59 19.89
C THR A 820 5.47 7.78 20.94
N GLY A 821 5.70 7.30 22.15
CA GLY A 821 4.71 7.35 23.23
C GLY A 821 3.55 6.37 23.08
N THR A 822 3.61 5.42 22.12
CA THR A 822 2.67 4.31 22.06
C THR A 822 2.77 3.43 23.30
N GLU A 823 1.63 3.09 23.88
CA GLU A 823 1.50 2.13 24.97
C GLU A 823 0.56 1.00 24.56
N PHE A 824 1.04 -0.23 24.64
CA PHE A 824 0.23 -1.43 24.52
C PHE A 824 0.03 -2.08 25.89
N ASN A 825 -1.00 -2.89 26.04
CA ASN A 825 -1.07 -3.82 27.17
C ASN A 825 0.03 -4.90 27.07
N ALA A 826 0.18 -5.70 28.13
CA ALA A 826 1.31 -6.62 28.30
C ALA A 826 1.49 -7.63 27.15
N ASP A 827 0.40 -8.08 26.53
CA ASP A 827 0.43 -9.04 25.42
C ASP A 827 0.29 -8.41 24.02
N GLY A 828 0.19 -7.07 23.95
CA GLY A 828 0.04 -6.33 22.70
C GLY A 828 -1.35 -6.37 22.08
N SER A 829 -2.31 -7.10 22.66
CA SER A 829 -3.68 -7.24 22.12
C SER A 829 -4.53 -5.98 22.22
N LYS A 830 -4.05 -4.95 22.92
CA LYS A 830 -4.74 -3.67 23.08
C LYS A 830 -3.78 -2.49 23.00
N LEU A 831 -4.10 -1.53 22.13
CA LEU A 831 -3.49 -0.21 22.08
C LEU A 831 -4.12 0.68 23.16
N ILE A 832 -3.37 0.97 24.21
CA ILE A 832 -3.80 1.81 25.36
C ILE A 832 -3.65 3.28 25.01
N LYS A 833 -2.52 3.65 24.39
CA LYS A 833 -2.23 5.01 23.95
C LYS A 833 -1.65 4.97 22.55
N THR A 834 -2.25 5.72 21.63
CA THR A 834 -1.82 5.72 20.22
C THR A 834 -0.38 6.26 20.06
N GLY A 835 -0.02 7.30 20.82
CA GLY A 835 1.24 8.01 20.61
C GLY A 835 1.18 8.94 19.39
N GLY A 836 2.34 9.39 18.93
CA GLY A 836 2.50 10.29 17.78
C GLY A 836 3.88 10.19 17.14
N PRO A 837 4.14 10.96 16.08
CA PRO A 837 5.42 10.95 15.39
C PRO A 837 6.59 11.39 16.31
N PRO A 838 7.82 10.91 16.05
CA PRO A 838 8.21 10.05 14.92
C PRO A 838 7.85 8.56 15.14
N LEU A 839 7.93 7.79 14.05
CA LEU A 839 7.94 6.33 14.14
C LEU A 839 9.28 5.89 14.76
N LEU A 840 9.23 4.92 15.68
CA LEU A 840 10.39 4.29 16.28
C LEU A 840 10.57 2.89 15.71
N LEU A 841 11.81 2.54 15.38
CA LEU A 841 12.22 1.18 15.03
C LEU A 841 12.95 0.52 16.19
N GLU A 842 12.56 -0.70 16.50
CA GLU A 842 13.36 -1.61 17.30
C GLU A 842 14.62 -2.01 16.50
N PRO A 843 15.82 -1.96 17.11
CA PRO A 843 17.01 -2.43 16.42
C PRO A 843 17.03 -3.96 16.30
N VAL A 844 17.59 -4.43 15.19
CA VAL A 844 18.00 -5.84 15.09
C VAL A 844 19.36 -5.99 15.77
N GLU A 845 19.36 -6.66 16.91
CA GLU A 845 20.54 -7.08 17.65
C GLU A 845 20.94 -8.49 17.20
N ALA A 846 22.01 -8.59 16.41
CA ALA A 846 22.48 -9.86 15.90
C ALA A 846 24.00 -9.92 15.77
N SER A 847 24.56 -11.09 16.12
CA SER A 847 25.92 -11.48 15.72
C SER A 847 25.82 -12.31 14.45
N LEU A 848 26.55 -11.88 13.42
CA LEU A 848 26.45 -12.40 12.06
C LEU A 848 27.80 -12.91 11.58
N LEU A 849 27.77 -14.04 10.88
CA LEU A 849 28.90 -14.56 10.12
C LEU A 849 28.39 -14.95 8.73
N ILE A 850 28.89 -14.27 7.69
CA ILE A 850 28.56 -14.56 6.31
C ILE A 850 29.68 -15.42 5.72
N ALA A 851 29.34 -16.60 5.22
CA ALA A 851 30.27 -17.56 4.64
C ALA A 851 30.97 -16.99 3.40
N GLY A 852 32.25 -17.33 3.22
CA GLY A 852 33.10 -16.80 2.16
C GLY A 852 34.27 -16.01 2.74
N SER A 853 34.80 -15.05 1.96
CA SER A 853 35.82 -14.11 2.44
C SER A 853 35.28 -13.26 3.60
N ALA A 854 36.14 -12.98 4.57
CA ALA A 854 35.82 -12.05 5.65
C ALA A 854 35.47 -10.66 5.07
N PRO A 855 34.45 -9.97 5.59
CA PRO A 855 34.15 -8.60 5.19
C PRO A 855 35.37 -7.68 5.33
N LEU A 856 35.67 -6.91 4.28
CA LEU A 856 36.67 -5.84 4.32
C LEU A 856 36.09 -4.58 4.96
N ARG A 857 34.81 -4.32 4.68
CA ARG A 857 34.10 -3.12 5.12
C ARG A 857 32.62 -3.45 5.37
N ILE A 858 32.08 -2.90 6.46
CA ILE A 858 30.66 -2.99 6.79
C ILE A 858 30.19 -1.60 7.18
N SER A 859 29.40 -0.99 6.30
CA SER A 859 28.89 0.37 6.49
C SER A 859 27.42 0.31 6.89
N PRO A 860 27.04 0.78 8.08
CA PRO A 860 25.65 1.13 8.36
C PRO A 860 25.20 2.22 7.38
N LEU A 861 23.98 2.11 6.88
CA LEU A 861 23.42 3.11 5.97
C LEU A 861 22.34 3.92 6.68
N ASP A 862 22.14 5.16 6.23
CA ASP A 862 20.99 5.95 6.64
C ASP A 862 19.68 5.43 6.00
N GLY A 863 18.56 6.08 6.32
CA GLY A 863 17.26 5.68 5.78
C GLY A 863 17.08 5.90 4.28
N TYR A 864 18.02 6.56 3.60
CA TYR A 864 18.05 6.71 2.13
C TYR A 864 19.03 5.74 1.47
N GLY A 865 19.71 4.90 2.26
CA GLY A 865 20.72 3.94 1.81
C GLY A 865 22.11 4.53 1.56
N ALA A 866 22.40 5.76 2.00
CA ALA A 866 23.74 6.33 1.91
C ALA A 866 24.60 5.89 3.09
N ARG A 867 25.91 5.68 2.86
CA ARG A 867 26.85 5.21 3.89
C ARG A 867 27.00 6.23 5.02
N LYS A 868 26.82 5.79 6.26
CA LYS A 868 27.22 6.56 7.43
C LYS A 868 28.74 6.56 7.58
N ARG A 869 29.28 7.53 8.32
CA ARG A 869 30.73 7.65 8.56
C ARG A 869 31.28 6.53 9.45
N GLU A 870 30.45 6.03 10.36
CA GLU A 870 30.80 4.92 11.24
C GLU A 870 30.90 3.61 10.47
N GLN A 871 31.62 2.65 11.05
CA GLN A 871 31.85 1.32 10.48
C GLN A 871 31.54 0.28 11.54
N VAL A 872 31.02 -0.88 11.12
CA VAL A 872 30.84 -2.03 12.01
C VAL A 872 32.17 -2.78 12.11
N PRO A 873 32.72 -2.99 13.32
CA PRO A 873 33.94 -3.77 13.50
C PRO A 873 33.76 -5.22 13.06
N VAL A 874 34.77 -5.76 12.40
CA VAL A 874 34.84 -7.17 11.98
C VAL A 874 35.84 -7.90 12.88
N ALA A 875 35.40 -8.99 13.50
CA ALA A 875 36.23 -9.84 14.34
C ALA A 875 37.21 -10.68 13.50
N ALA A 876 38.22 -11.26 14.15
CA ALA A 876 39.25 -12.04 13.48
C ALA A 876 38.72 -13.28 12.73
N ASP A 877 37.58 -13.83 13.16
CA ASP A 877 36.89 -14.95 12.49
C ASP A 877 35.92 -14.49 11.39
N GLY A 878 35.87 -13.18 11.08
CA GLY A 878 34.98 -12.58 10.10
C GLY A 878 33.57 -12.28 10.61
N SER A 879 33.27 -12.56 11.88
CA SER A 879 31.98 -12.22 12.48
C SER A 879 31.86 -10.74 12.83
N PHE A 880 30.63 -10.22 12.92
CA PHE A 880 30.36 -8.83 13.29
C PHE A 880 29.00 -8.70 14.00
N GLU A 881 28.79 -7.57 14.68
CA GLU A 881 27.55 -7.30 15.42
C GLU A 881 26.81 -6.09 14.83
N ILE A 882 25.51 -6.25 14.58
CA ILE A 882 24.59 -5.14 14.28
C ILE A 882 23.65 -4.93 15.46
N ASP A 883 23.36 -3.67 15.79
CA ASP A 883 22.44 -3.28 16.88
C ASP A 883 22.07 -1.78 16.82
N GLY A 884 21.38 -1.30 17.86
CA GLY A 884 20.85 0.07 17.97
C GLY A 884 21.89 1.18 18.07
N ARG A 885 23.18 0.87 18.32
CA ARG A 885 24.25 1.89 18.33
C ARG A 885 24.36 2.60 16.98
N TYR A 886 24.08 1.88 15.89
CA TYR A 886 24.18 2.39 14.53
C TYR A 886 22.92 3.12 14.06
N GLN A 887 21.79 2.99 14.77
CA GLN A 887 20.50 3.58 14.37
C GLN A 887 20.18 3.34 12.87
N ALA A 888 20.44 2.12 12.40
CA ALA A 888 20.37 1.74 11.00
C ALA A 888 19.62 0.41 10.85
N TYR A 889 18.81 0.32 9.80
CA TYR A 889 18.15 -0.91 9.37
C TYR A 889 18.68 -1.42 8.03
N TYR A 890 19.68 -0.74 7.46
CA TYR A 890 20.43 -1.19 6.31
C TYR A 890 21.92 -1.23 6.62
N TYR A 891 22.60 -2.26 6.12
CA TYR A 891 24.05 -2.39 6.18
C TYR A 891 24.56 -2.87 4.83
N GLU A 892 25.61 -2.23 4.35
CA GLU A 892 26.32 -2.65 3.15
C GLU A 892 27.60 -3.36 3.53
N VAL A 893 27.79 -4.56 2.99
CA VAL A 893 28.96 -5.41 3.22
C VAL A 893 29.76 -5.52 1.92
N GLU A 894 31.04 -5.18 2.00
CA GLU A 894 32.01 -5.33 0.90
C GLU A 894 33.15 -6.29 1.32
N ARG A 895 33.59 -7.14 0.39
CA ARG A 895 34.56 -8.22 0.61
C ARG A 895 35.72 -8.22 -0.37
#